data_AF-A0A3S4UXS3-F1
#
_entry.id   AF-A0A3S4UXS3-F1
#
_cell.length_a   1.000
_cell.length_b   1.000
_cell.length_c   1.000
_cell.angle_alpha   90.00
_cell.angle_beta   90.00
_cell.angle_gamma   90.00
#
_symmetry.space_group_name_H-M   'P 1'
#
loop_
_entity.id
_entity.type
_entity.pdbx_description
1 polymer ?
#
loop_
_entity_poly.entity_id
_entity_poly.type
_entity_poly.pdbx_seq_one_letter_code
_entity_poly.pdbx_strand_id
1 'polypeptide(L)'
;MALSRSLDEKLGNPGQISVFSGVKQIAVVGVFVDPYATDILEVYGGSNLWQSLPASIRGSFPQSSSSLVVSWDSLPISEGAAVLSRISGIPVDSLMNGSNSRSFYLTSSQRSLTQRTPGLFTFPSLGLMALAGIVMVGMLMPRLRDEADAITRLGVPGRPVITGVLLAIASLVISAAVVGSLAGVLLGWLARLWVIPRLLTQPMSPFPPLGGLLVRLSVVSLTSALVSAVFVSIPRRGYRTSGRIRRWTRVARRGVAAGAVAWCLYQLAVVRSIEDALVLGIVMTVAALLILPDAVHLAVRMPLPPSVNGRIAHRLAHTQAGRVTTVAVLLCGCLALPCSLTVLVTSIQVSNAAQALVPRGQLVLQDPMGEAPSPAIVRAVERTSGVRDPVAVGSAAGAVEGSASNCFGVMVVSSTDDLARLNDAPLDAAVVKTLDAGGLLDISGARTDLTFVPDNGRSRTLPTAHTEFQPAWAQKYAAVMLRSTAEAMNVTAAKDAYVYTGVTDRQITLTKSAVFSAGGDPRVVNYHVDPEPPPIPWEWWLAVGALSVIALLATFVSTRALGADLRQHSAQFLAIGLPPATGRWVLASQLGVLTFTVVPLTIAVGILPTALVAAVNKGLELSVPTGVMALAAGVLVGAVAISGAGAMVGVTAKERTVDALV
;
A
#
# COMPACT_ATOMS: atom_id res chain seq x y z
N MET A 1 -19.10 -17.53 32.41
CA MET A 1 -18.35 -16.87 31.33
C MET A 1 -18.25 -15.38 31.65
N ALA A 2 -17.16 -14.71 31.29
CA ALA A 2 -17.02 -13.26 31.44
C ALA A 2 -16.96 -12.58 30.06
N LEU A 3 -17.59 -11.41 29.94
CA LEU A 3 -17.58 -10.59 28.73
C LEU A 3 -16.55 -9.47 28.84
N SER A 4 -15.99 -9.01 27.73
CA SER A 4 -15.26 -7.74 27.73
C SER A 4 -16.23 -6.59 28.03
N ARG A 5 -15.76 -5.52 28.68
CA ARG A 5 -16.62 -4.36 29.01
C ARG A 5 -17.36 -3.80 27.79
N SER A 6 -16.67 -3.63 26.67
CA SER A 6 -17.28 -3.10 25.43
C SER A 6 -18.33 -4.04 24.83
N LEU A 7 -18.18 -5.36 24.98
CA LEU A 7 -19.17 -6.34 24.54
C LEU A 7 -20.38 -6.37 25.47
N ASP A 8 -20.16 -6.29 26.78
CA ASP A 8 -21.21 -6.21 27.80
C ASP A 8 -22.09 -4.97 27.58
N GLU A 9 -21.47 -3.80 27.38
CA GLU A 9 -22.17 -2.53 27.08
C GLU A 9 -22.96 -2.62 25.77
N LYS A 10 -22.39 -3.17 24.70
CA LYS A 10 -23.07 -3.33 23.40
C LYS A 10 -24.27 -4.28 23.46
N LEU A 11 -24.20 -5.31 24.30
CA LEU A 11 -25.29 -6.27 24.49
C LEU A 11 -26.31 -5.82 25.54
N GLY A 12 -26.11 -4.66 26.19
CA GLY A 12 -27.02 -4.12 27.18
C GLY A 12 -26.95 -4.80 28.54
N ASN A 13 -25.75 -5.19 28.99
CA ASN A 13 -25.45 -5.86 30.26
C ASN A 13 -26.27 -7.15 30.48
N PRO A 14 -26.16 -8.13 29.57
CA PRO A 14 -26.98 -9.33 29.62
C PRO A 14 -26.57 -10.26 30.78
N GLY A 15 -27.53 -10.71 31.59
CA GLY A 15 -27.28 -11.77 32.59
C GLY A 15 -27.06 -13.17 31.96
N GLN A 16 -27.57 -13.38 30.75
CA GLN A 16 -27.37 -14.59 29.96
C GLN A 16 -27.24 -14.24 28.48
N ILE A 17 -26.42 -15.00 27.76
CA ILE A 17 -26.30 -14.88 26.31
C ILE A 17 -26.61 -16.19 25.61
N SER A 18 -27.22 -16.06 24.44
CA SER A 18 -27.50 -17.16 23.53
C SER A 18 -26.28 -17.40 22.64
N VAL A 19 -25.76 -18.62 22.63
CA VAL A 19 -24.57 -19.03 21.87
C VAL A 19 -24.84 -20.32 21.08
N PHE A 20 -23.97 -20.61 20.11
CA PHE A 20 -24.08 -21.76 19.21
C PHE A 20 -25.42 -21.79 18.47
N SER A 21 -25.72 -20.70 17.75
CA SER A 21 -26.95 -20.57 16.97
C SER A 21 -28.25 -20.75 17.78
N GLY A 22 -28.23 -20.37 19.07
CA GLY A 22 -29.40 -20.47 19.93
C GLY A 22 -29.57 -21.80 20.66
N VAL A 23 -28.67 -22.75 20.43
CA VAL A 23 -28.75 -24.09 21.02
C VAL A 23 -28.45 -24.07 22.53
N LYS A 24 -27.69 -23.08 23.02
CA LYS A 24 -27.35 -22.98 24.44
C LYS A 24 -27.41 -21.55 24.97
N GLN A 25 -27.97 -21.40 26.16
CA GLN A 25 -27.86 -20.19 26.98
C GLN A 25 -26.69 -20.36 27.95
N ILE A 26 -25.79 -19.37 28.01
CA ILE A 26 -24.67 -19.33 28.95
C ILE A 26 -24.81 -18.10 29.84
N ALA A 27 -24.67 -18.32 31.15
CA ALA A 27 -24.68 -17.24 32.14
C ALA A 27 -23.40 -16.39 32.08
N VAL A 28 -23.61 -15.07 32.10
CA VAL A 28 -22.55 -14.08 32.26
C VAL A 28 -22.32 -13.90 33.76
N VAL A 29 -21.12 -14.25 34.23
CA VAL A 29 -20.74 -14.21 35.66
C VAL A 29 -19.83 -13.03 35.98
N GLY A 30 -19.45 -12.23 34.99
CA GLY A 30 -18.65 -11.05 35.22
C GLY A 30 -18.23 -10.35 33.93
N VAL A 31 -17.55 -9.23 34.11
CA VAL A 31 -16.99 -8.40 33.05
C VAL A 31 -15.49 -8.26 33.29
N PHE A 32 -14.69 -8.46 32.27
CA PHE A 32 -13.25 -8.21 32.34
C PHE A 32 -12.88 -6.94 31.57
N VAL A 33 -11.79 -6.30 31.99
CA VAL A 33 -11.28 -5.06 31.40
C VAL A 33 -9.84 -5.31 30.97
N ASP A 34 -9.58 -5.22 29.68
CA ASP A 34 -8.22 -5.18 29.16
C ASP A 34 -7.80 -3.71 28.97
N PRO A 35 -6.83 -3.20 29.77
CA PRO A 35 -6.35 -1.82 29.63
C PRO A 35 -5.56 -1.57 28.34
N TYR A 36 -5.16 -2.62 27.61
CA TYR A 36 -4.44 -2.55 26.35
C TYR A 36 -5.35 -2.75 25.14
N ALA A 37 -6.64 -3.02 25.34
CA ALA A 37 -7.55 -3.36 24.27
C ALA A 37 -9.00 -2.98 24.65
N THR A 38 -9.27 -1.67 24.73
CA THR A 38 -10.54 -1.16 25.26
C THR A 38 -11.78 -1.49 24.42
N ASP A 39 -11.60 -1.76 23.13
CA ASP A 39 -12.69 -1.99 22.17
C ASP A 39 -12.87 -3.47 21.78
N ILE A 40 -12.18 -4.40 22.43
CA ILE A 40 -12.22 -5.82 22.05
C ILE A 40 -13.57 -6.44 22.32
N LEU A 41 -14.07 -7.27 21.42
CA LEU A 41 -15.28 -8.07 21.62
C LEU A 41 -14.87 -9.51 21.93
N GLU A 42 -14.51 -9.75 23.18
CA GLU A 42 -13.96 -11.03 23.63
C GLU A 42 -14.79 -11.64 24.75
N VAL A 43 -14.70 -12.96 24.85
CA VAL A 43 -15.45 -13.78 25.78
C VAL A 43 -14.51 -14.80 26.42
N TYR A 44 -14.42 -14.78 27.76
CA TYR A 44 -13.60 -15.73 28.51
C TYR A 44 -14.47 -16.78 29.20
N GLY A 45 -14.21 -18.04 28.86
CA GLY A 45 -14.77 -19.21 29.54
C GLY A 45 -13.85 -19.69 30.66
N GLY A 46 -14.42 -20.35 31.68
CA GLY A 46 -13.60 -21.15 32.59
C GLY A 46 -12.90 -22.28 31.83
N SER A 47 -11.80 -22.81 32.37
CA SER A 47 -10.90 -23.78 31.70
C SER A 47 -11.62 -25.01 31.11
N ASN A 48 -12.76 -25.42 31.71
CA ASN A 48 -13.52 -26.60 31.28
C ASN A 48 -14.84 -26.26 30.59
N LEU A 49 -15.12 -24.99 30.28
CA LEU A 49 -16.40 -24.58 29.69
C LEU A 49 -16.64 -25.33 28.37
N TRP A 50 -15.65 -25.40 27.48
CA TRP A 50 -15.78 -26.12 26.21
C TRP A 50 -16.00 -27.62 26.39
N GLN A 51 -15.26 -28.25 27.29
CA GLN A 51 -15.38 -29.69 27.58
C GLN A 51 -16.72 -30.05 28.23
N SER A 52 -17.30 -29.12 29.01
CA SER A 52 -18.62 -29.29 29.62
C SER A 52 -19.78 -29.25 28.62
N LEU A 53 -19.53 -28.81 27.38
CA LEU A 53 -20.57 -28.81 26.35
C LEU A 53 -20.81 -30.22 25.78
N PRO A 54 -22.08 -30.58 25.51
CA PRO A 54 -22.46 -31.81 24.83
C PRO A 54 -21.63 -32.06 23.57
N ALA A 55 -21.30 -33.32 23.31
CA ALA A 55 -20.54 -33.72 22.12
C ALA A 55 -21.24 -33.33 20.80
N SER A 56 -22.57 -33.22 20.79
CA SER A 56 -23.35 -32.73 19.65
C SER A 56 -23.02 -31.27 19.29
N ILE A 57 -22.92 -30.38 20.28
CA ILE A 57 -22.53 -28.97 20.05
C ILE A 57 -21.09 -28.90 19.56
N ARG A 58 -20.18 -29.68 20.17
CA ARG A 58 -18.77 -29.72 19.74
C ARG A 58 -18.60 -30.26 18.33
N GLY A 59 -19.43 -31.22 17.92
CA GLY A 59 -19.45 -31.74 16.55
C GLY A 59 -20.08 -30.80 15.52
N SER A 60 -21.08 -30.00 15.91
CA SER A 60 -21.73 -29.03 15.01
C SER A 60 -20.96 -27.70 14.86
N PHE A 61 -20.03 -27.43 15.77
CA PHE A 61 -19.17 -26.24 15.78
C PHE A 61 -17.67 -26.62 15.93
N PRO A 62 -17.09 -27.38 15.00
CA PRO A 62 -15.73 -27.92 15.12
C PRO A 62 -14.62 -26.83 15.14
N GLN A 63 -14.91 -25.65 14.61
CA GLN A 63 -14.02 -24.48 14.64
C GLN A 63 -14.12 -23.66 15.92
N SER A 64 -15.20 -23.83 16.68
CA SER A 64 -15.23 -23.30 18.04
C SER A 64 -14.26 -24.16 18.85
N SER A 65 -13.08 -23.61 19.10
CA SER A 65 -12.08 -24.25 19.94
C SER A 65 -11.82 -23.33 21.12
N SER A 66 -11.61 -23.92 22.29
CA SER A 66 -11.04 -23.17 23.41
C SER A 66 -9.53 -23.16 23.21
N SER A 67 -8.95 -22.02 22.85
CA SER A 67 -7.53 -21.81 23.03
C SER A 67 -7.27 -21.53 24.51
N LEU A 68 -6.44 -22.35 25.14
CA LEU A 68 -5.97 -22.06 26.49
C LEU A 68 -4.90 -21.00 26.38
N VAL A 69 -5.21 -19.79 26.84
CA VAL A 69 -4.20 -18.74 26.99
C VAL A 69 -3.71 -18.75 28.43
N VAL A 70 -2.42 -19.02 28.61
CA VAL A 70 -1.77 -18.97 29.93
C VAL A 70 -0.74 -17.85 29.95
N SER A 71 -0.96 -16.88 30.83
CA SER A 71 -0.10 -15.71 30.99
C SER A 71 0.56 -15.74 32.36
N TRP A 72 1.89 -15.61 32.40
CA TRP A 72 2.64 -15.55 33.66
C TRP A 72 3.85 -14.61 33.59
N ASP A 73 4.31 -14.18 34.76
CA ASP A 73 5.32 -13.14 34.92
C ASP A 73 6.73 -13.75 35.14
N SER A 74 6.82 -14.82 35.91
CA SER A 74 8.04 -15.18 36.64
C SER A 74 9.01 -16.11 35.91
N LEU A 75 8.61 -16.77 34.82
CA LEU A 75 9.39 -17.84 34.18
C LEU A 75 9.43 -17.67 32.65
N PRO A 76 10.48 -18.10 31.96
CA PRO A 76 10.48 -18.27 30.51
C PRO A 76 9.35 -19.21 30.04
N ILE A 77 8.90 -19.06 28.79
CA ILE A 77 7.76 -19.83 28.23
C ILE A 77 7.99 -21.35 28.37
N SER A 78 9.20 -21.82 28.04
CA SER A 78 9.59 -23.24 28.13
C SER A 78 9.51 -23.82 29.54
N GLU A 79 9.97 -23.07 30.54
CA GLU A 79 10.00 -23.53 31.94
C GLU A 79 8.60 -23.49 32.58
N GLY A 80 7.86 -22.40 32.34
CA GLY A 80 6.48 -22.28 32.84
C GLY A 80 5.54 -23.30 32.20
N ALA A 81 5.66 -23.56 30.90
CA ALA A 81 4.88 -24.60 30.21
C ALA A 81 5.18 -26.00 30.74
N ALA A 82 6.44 -26.31 31.08
CA ALA A 82 6.82 -27.59 31.69
C ALA A 82 6.21 -27.78 33.09
N VAL A 83 6.21 -26.74 33.91
CA VAL A 83 5.58 -26.77 35.25
C VAL A 83 4.06 -26.90 35.14
N LEU A 84 3.44 -26.10 34.28
CA LEU A 84 1.99 -26.13 34.04
C LEU A 84 1.55 -27.46 33.44
N SER A 85 2.35 -28.08 32.57
CA SER A 85 2.08 -29.40 32.02
C SER A 85 1.99 -30.46 33.11
N ARG A 86 2.91 -30.43 34.10
CA ARG A 86 2.89 -31.37 35.24
C ARG A 86 1.67 -31.19 36.14
N ILE A 87 1.18 -29.96 36.28
CA ILE A 87 0.05 -29.64 37.17
C ILE A 87 -1.29 -29.87 36.47
N SER A 88 -1.40 -29.49 35.19
CA SER A 88 -2.66 -29.52 34.43
C SER A 88 -2.86 -30.79 33.60
N GLY A 89 -1.80 -31.59 33.40
CA GLY A 89 -1.82 -32.76 32.51
C GLY A 89 -1.87 -32.41 31.02
N ILE A 90 -1.79 -31.12 30.66
CA ILE A 90 -1.82 -30.66 29.26
C ILE A 90 -0.41 -30.83 28.66
N PRO A 91 -0.26 -31.32 27.41
CA PRO A 91 1.03 -31.43 26.75
C PRO A 91 1.76 -30.09 26.67
N VAL A 92 3.09 -30.12 26.87
CA VAL A 92 3.93 -28.91 26.84
C VAL A 92 3.77 -28.16 25.52
N ASP A 93 3.71 -28.87 24.38
CA ASP A 93 3.59 -28.25 23.05
C ASP A 93 2.30 -27.44 22.88
N SER A 94 1.18 -27.94 23.43
CA SER A 94 -0.10 -27.23 23.43
C SER A 94 -0.06 -25.98 24.30
N LEU A 95 0.64 -26.04 25.44
CA LEU A 95 0.86 -24.89 26.31
C LEU A 95 1.79 -23.87 25.66
N MET A 96 2.88 -24.30 25.03
CA MET A 96 3.84 -23.42 24.34
C MET A 96 3.17 -22.57 23.25
N ASN A 97 2.22 -23.12 22.50
CA ASN A 97 1.51 -22.41 21.44
C ASN A 97 0.47 -21.39 21.96
N GLY A 98 -0.07 -21.60 23.17
CA GLY A 98 -1.08 -20.73 23.79
C GLY A 98 -0.55 -19.83 24.90
N SER A 99 0.74 -19.90 25.23
CA SER A 99 1.29 -19.21 26.39
C SER A 99 2.07 -17.96 26.04
N ASN A 100 1.92 -16.97 26.90
CA ASN A 100 2.68 -15.73 26.80
C ASN A 100 3.38 -15.47 28.14
N SER A 101 4.70 -15.28 28.08
CA SER A 101 5.48 -14.81 29.24
C SER A 101 5.73 -13.32 29.13
N ARG A 102 5.85 -12.63 30.28
CA ARG A 102 6.34 -11.24 30.29
C ARG A 102 7.72 -11.12 29.64
N SER A 103 8.62 -12.08 29.87
CA SER A 103 9.94 -12.09 29.22
C SER A 103 9.84 -12.07 27.70
N PHE A 104 8.91 -12.82 27.11
CA PHE A 104 8.68 -12.84 25.67
C PHE A 104 8.23 -11.46 25.17
N TYR A 105 7.32 -10.78 25.86
CA TYR A 105 6.92 -9.43 25.46
C TYR A 105 8.04 -8.39 25.64
N LEU A 106 8.94 -8.59 26.60
CA LEU A 106 10.10 -7.72 26.81
C LEU A 106 11.19 -7.94 25.75
N THR A 107 11.39 -9.18 25.27
CA THR A 107 12.41 -9.50 24.26
C THR A 107 11.89 -9.36 22.82
N SER A 108 10.62 -9.67 22.58
CA SER A 108 9.95 -9.57 21.29
C SER A 108 9.35 -8.17 21.15
N SER A 109 10.19 -7.15 21.02
CA SER A 109 9.73 -5.79 20.77
C SER A 109 8.84 -5.78 19.52
N GLN A 110 7.59 -5.32 19.65
CA GLN A 110 6.73 -5.18 18.49
C GLN A 110 7.40 -4.26 17.47
N ARG A 111 7.55 -4.75 16.23
CA ARG A 111 8.11 -3.96 15.13
C ARG A 111 7.27 -2.71 14.93
N SER A 112 7.93 -1.56 14.86
CA SER A 112 7.28 -0.28 14.55
C SER A 112 6.63 -0.32 13.17
N LEU A 113 5.67 0.56 12.93
CA LEU A 113 4.98 0.70 11.64
C LEU A 113 5.97 0.83 10.47
N THR A 114 7.01 1.63 10.65
CA THR A 114 8.09 1.82 9.68
C THR A 114 8.93 0.56 9.42
N GLN A 115 8.99 -0.37 10.37
CA GLN A 115 9.69 -1.66 10.25
C GLN A 115 8.80 -2.75 9.67
N ARG A 116 7.48 -2.70 9.89
CA ARG A 116 6.53 -3.64 9.31
C ARG A 116 6.39 -3.43 7.80
N THR A 117 6.39 -2.17 7.36
CA THR A 117 6.25 -1.81 5.94
C THR A 117 7.32 -0.80 5.52
N PRO A 118 8.60 -1.23 5.40
CA PRO A 118 9.69 -0.32 5.06
C PRO A 118 9.48 0.37 3.71
N GLY A 119 8.78 -0.29 2.77
CA GLY A 119 8.46 0.22 1.44
C GLY A 119 7.65 1.53 1.44
N LEU A 120 6.81 1.75 2.45
CA LEU A 120 5.89 2.88 2.52
C LEU A 120 6.47 4.12 3.21
N PHE A 121 7.56 3.97 3.97
CA PHE A 121 8.15 5.07 4.72
C PHE A 121 9.61 5.31 4.34
N THR A 122 10.41 4.26 4.22
CA THR A 122 11.85 4.38 4.03
C THR A 122 12.18 4.88 2.62
N PHE A 123 11.64 4.27 1.56
CA PHE A 123 11.92 4.72 0.19
C PHE A 123 11.38 6.12 -0.11
N PRO A 124 10.13 6.49 0.26
CA PRO A 124 9.65 7.86 0.05
C PRO A 124 10.48 8.89 0.82
N SER A 125 10.80 8.64 2.10
CA SER A 125 11.57 9.59 2.91
C SER A 125 13.00 9.78 2.38
N LEU A 126 13.65 8.72 1.91
CA LEU A 126 14.96 8.81 1.26
C LEU A 126 14.88 9.61 -0.06
N GLY A 127 13.87 9.34 -0.89
CA GLY A 127 13.64 10.07 -2.14
C GLY A 127 13.39 11.56 -1.90
N LEU A 128 12.59 11.90 -0.89
CA LEU A 128 12.33 13.28 -0.45
C LEU A 128 13.59 13.99 0.02
N MET A 129 14.42 13.34 0.84
CA MET A 129 15.67 13.93 1.32
C MET A 129 16.68 14.13 0.18
N ALA A 130 16.74 13.18 -0.75
CA ALA A 130 17.54 13.32 -1.96
C ALA A 130 17.09 14.55 -2.76
N LEU A 131 15.78 14.69 -2.97
CA LEU A 131 15.18 15.81 -3.70
C LEU A 131 15.39 17.16 -3.00
N ALA A 132 15.25 17.20 -1.68
CA ALA A 132 15.52 18.39 -0.88
C ALA A 132 16.97 18.87 -1.04
N GLY A 133 17.95 17.96 -1.03
CA GLY A 133 19.35 18.29 -1.27
C GLY A 133 19.60 18.87 -2.68
N ILE A 134 18.98 18.28 -3.71
CA ILE A 134 19.06 18.77 -5.10
C ILE A 134 18.46 20.18 -5.22
N VAL A 135 17.28 20.39 -4.65
CA VAL A 135 16.56 21.67 -4.70
C VAL A 135 17.33 22.76 -3.97
N MET A 136 17.87 22.46 -2.79
CA MET A 136 18.69 23.39 -2.01
C MET A 136 19.87 23.91 -2.86
N VAL A 137 20.60 23.01 -3.51
CA VAL A 137 21.70 23.39 -4.41
C VAL A 137 21.18 24.20 -5.60
N GLY A 138 20.05 23.82 -6.19
CA GLY A 138 19.43 24.60 -7.28
C GLY A 138 19.12 26.05 -6.90
N MET A 139 18.74 26.30 -5.64
CA MET A 139 18.44 27.64 -5.12
C MET A 139 19.70 28.44 -4.74
N LEU A 140 20.70 27.79 -4.14
CA LEU A 140 21.92 28.45 -3.64
C LEU A 140 22.99 28.68 -4.71
N MET A 141 23.12 27.74 -5.64
CA MET A 141 24.23 27.72 -6.59
C MET A 141 24.30 28.94 -7.54
N PRO A 142 23.19 29.57 -7.96
CA PRO A 142 23.27 30.83 -8.72
C PRO A 142 24.03 31.92 -7.97
N ARG A 143 23.74 32.11 -6.68
CA ARG A 143 24.40 33.13 -5.84
C ARG A 143 25.86 32.78 -5.58
N LEU A 144 26.11 31.53 -5.21
CA LEU A 144 27.46 31.04 -4.93
C LEU A 144 28.37 31.10 -6.16
N ARG A 145 27.81 30.97 -7.37
CA ARG A 145 28.56 31.16 -8.62
C ARG A 145 28.89 32.62 -8.89
N ASP A 146 27.95 33.54 -8.68
CA ASP A 146 28.21 34.96 -8.89
C ASP A 146 29.34 35.45 -7.95
N GLU A 147 29.32 34.98 -6.69
CA GLU A 147 30.39 35.22 -5.71
C GLU A 147 31.70 34.51 -6.08
N ALA A 148 31.64 33.24 -6.51
CA ALA A 148 32.82 32.50 -6.95
C ALA A 148 33.48 33.14 -8.19
N ASP A 149 32.69 33.62 -9.14
CA ASP A 149 33.15 34.31 -10.34
C ASP A 149 33.77 35.68 -9.97
N ALA A 150 33.23 36.39 -8.97
CA ALA A 150 33.84 37.61 -8.46
C ALA A 150 35.19 37.33 -7.78
N ILE A 151 35.29 36.28 -6.96
CA ILE A 151 36.53 35.90 -6.25
C ILE A 151 37.60 35.39 -7.21
N THR A 152 37.22 34.62 -8.24
CA THR A 152 38.17 34.16 -9.27
C THR A 152 38.67 35.31 -10.14
N ARG A 153 37.84 36.33 -10.41
CA ARG A 153 38.28 37.57 -11.08
C ARG A 153 39.29 38.38 -10.26
N LEU A 154 39.31 38.21 -8.94
CA LEU A 154 40.30 38.80 -8.04
C LEU A 154 41.63 38.02 -8.00
N GLY A 155 41.78 36.96 -8.82
CA GLY A 155 43.03 36.21 -8.98
C GLY A 155 43.15 34.97 -8.10
N VAL A 156 42.12 34.59 -7.34
CA VAL A 156 42.14 33.37 -6.52
C VAL A 156 42.00 32.14 -7.45
N PRO A 157 42.85 31.11 -7.30
CA PRO A 157 42.76 29.90 -8.12
C PRO A 157 41.41 29.17 -7.90
N GLY A 158 40.87 28.56 -8.96
CA GLY A 158 39.51 27.99 -8.92
C GLY A 158 39.31 26.82 -7.96
N ARG A 159 40.38 26.08 -7.60
CA ARG A 159 40.29 24.92 -6.68
C ARG A 159 39.86 25.29 -5.25
N PRO A 160 40.50 26.26 -4.56
CA PRO A 160 40.04 26.71 -3.24
C PRO A 160 38.64 27.34 -3.28
N VAL A 161 38.26 28.00 -4.38
CA VAL A 161 36.92 28.58 -4.53
C VAL A 161 35.83 27.49 -4.61
N ILE A 162 36.04 26.46 -5.43
CA ILE A 162 35.08 25.33 -5.56
C ILE A 162 34.98 24.55 -4.25
N THR A 163 36.11 24.29 -3.59
CA THR A 163 36.10 23.59 -2.28
C THR A 163 35.39 24.41 -1.21
N GLY A 164 35.57 25.74 -1.18
CA GLY A 164 34.80 26.64 -0.32
C GLY A 164 33.29 26.58 -0.58
N VAL A 165 32.87 26.59 -1.84
CA VAL A 165 31.46 26.44 -2.23
C VAL A 165 30.89 25.09 -1.78
N LEU A 166 31.62 23.99 -2.00
CA LEU A 166 31.19 22.65 -1.56
C LEU A 166 31.11 22.54 -0.04
N LEU A 167 32.05 23.14 0.69
CA LEU A 167 32.04 23.17 2.15
C LEU A 167 30.88 24.00 2.70
N ALA A 168 30.58 25.15 2.07
CA ALA A 168 29.43 25.97 2.42
C ALA A 168 28.12 25.19 2.25
N ILE A 169 27.95 24.50 1.11
CA ILE A 169 26.78 23.65 0.86
C ILE A 169 26.70 22.51 1.89
N ALA A 170 27.81 21.82 2.16
CA ALA A 170 27.84 20.75 3.15
C ALA A 170 27.45 21.24 4.55
N SER A 171 27.99 22.38 4.99
CA SER A 171 27.68 22.98 6.28
C SER A 171 26.21 23.38 6.41
N LEU A 172 25.62 23.94 5.35
CA LEU A 172 24.21 24.31 5.29
C LEU A 172 23.30 23.09 5.32
N VAL A 173 23.62 22.04 4.55
CA VAL A 173 22.84 20.80 4.52
C VAL A 173 22.89 20.10 5.87
N ILE A 174 24.07 19.99 6.49
CA ILE A 174 24.22 19.37 7.82
C ILE A 174 23.46 20.18 8.86
N SER A 175 23.60 21.51 8.87
CA SER A 175 22.89 22.39 9.82
C SER A 175 21.37 22.27 9.64
N ALA A 176 20.88 22.30 8.41
CA ALA A 176 19.46 22.13 8.10
C ALA A 176 18.96 20.73 8.50
N ALA A 177 19.75 19.68 8.28
CA ALA A 177 19.40 18.32 8.67
C ALA A 177 19.32 18.17 10.19
N VAL A 178 20.26 18.76 10.95
CA VAL A 178 20.23 18.75 12.43
C VAL A 178 19.03 19.52 12.96
N VAL A 179 18.81 20.75 12.50
CA VAL A 179 17.68 21.58 12.93
C VAL A 179 16.35 20.92 12.55
N GLY A 180 16.23 20.39 11.33
CA GLY A 180 15.05 19.68 10.87
C GLY A 180 14.78 18.40 11.66
N SER A 181 15.82 17.65 12.01
CA SER A 181 15.71 16.45 12.85
C SER A 181 15.23 16.80 14.25
N LEU A 182 15.80 17.83 14.88
CA LEU A 182 15.38 18.29 16.20
C LEU A 182 13.93 18.79 16.20
N ALA A 183 13.56 19.59 15.20
CA ALA A 183 12.19 20.08 15.05
C ALA A 183 11.20 18.93 14.81
N GLY A 184 11.57 17.95 13.98
CA GLY A 184 10.75 16.75 13.71
C GLY A 184 10.57 15.88 14.95
N VAL A 185 11.64 15.65 15.73
CA VAL A 185 11.56 14.92 17.01
C VAL A 185 10.69 15.67 18.01
N LEU A 186 10.83 16.99 18.12
CA LEU A 186 10.00 17.82 19.00
C LEU A 186 8.51 17.77 18.61
N LEU A 187 8.20 17.90 17.31
CA LEU A 187 6.84 17.78 16.80
C LEU A 187 6.26 16.38 17.06
N GLY A 188 7.05 15.33 16.84
CA GLY A 188 6.66 13.96 17.16
C GLY A 188 6.41 13.76 18.64
N TRP A 189 7.22 14.37 19.50
CA TRP A 189 7.06 14.33 20.95
C TRP A 189 5.79 15.06 21.40
N LEU A 190 5.49 16.24 20.83
CA LEU A 190 4.27 16.99 21.09
C LEU A 190 3.02 16.22 20.61
N ALA A 191 3.06 15.66 19.40
CA ALA A 191 1.97 14.84 18.88
C ALA A 191 1.71 13.62 19.80
N ARG A 192 2.78 12.98 20.26
CA ARG A 192 2.72 11.85 21.20
C ARG A 192 2.13 12.23 22.55
N LEU A 193 2.31 13.44 23.04
CA LEU A 193 1.74 13.86 24.32
C LEU A 193 0.28 14.32 24.22
N TRP A 194 -0.07 15.02 23.14
CA TRP A 194 -1.34 15.76 23.07
C TRP A 194 -2.38 15.16 22.14
N VAL A 195 -1.94 14.53 21.03
CA VAL A 195 -2.82 14.08 19.95
C VAL A 195 -3.06 12.58 20.02
N ILE A 196 -1.97 11.81 20.05
CA ILE A 196 -2.00 10.35 20.01
C ILE A 196 -2.78 9.70 21.18
N PRO A 197 -2.69 10.14 22.45
CA PRO A 197 -3.43 9.50 23.54
C PRO A 197 -4.94 9.70 23.45
N ARG A 198 -5.42 10.65 22.63
CA ARG A 198 -6.85 10.84 22.38
C ARG A 198 -7.38 10.00 21.22
N LEU A 199 -6.48 9.45 20.39
CA LEU A 199 -6.81 8.67 19.20
C LEU A 199 -6.57 7.16 19.40
N LEU A 200 -5.62 6.79 20.26
CA LEU A 200 -5.30 5.40 20.52
C LEU A 200 -6.14 4.81 21.65
N THR A 201 -6.59 3.58 21.45
CA THR A 201 -7.22 2.70 22.43
C THR A 201 -6.20 1.92 23.27
N GLN A 202 -4.90 2.14 23.04
CA GLN A 202 -3.79 1.42 23.67
C GLN A 202 -2.73 2.39 24.25
N PRO A 203 -2.05 2.02 25.35
CA PRO A 203 -0.96 2.82 25.89
C PRO A 203 0.24 2.83 24.93
N MET A 204 0.91 3.98 24.86
CA MET A 204 1.95 4.23 23.86
C MET A 204 3.26 3.49 24.15
N SER A 205 3.78 2.78 23.16
CA SER A 205 5.09 2.10 23.22
C SER A 205 6.24 3.10 23.40
N PRO A 206 7.35 2.76 24.10
CA PRO A 206 8.48 3.67 24.33
C PRO A 206 9.07 4.25 23.03
N PHE A 207 9.80 5.36 23.14
CA PHE A 207 10.35 6.04 21.96
C PHE A 207 11.35 5.13 21.24
N PRO A 208 11.18 4.87 19.92
CA PRO A 208 12.11 4.03 19.20
C PRO A 208 13.47 4.74 19.05
N PRO A 209 14.58 3.98 18.91
CA PRO A 209 15.88 4.57 18.62
C PRO A 209 15.89 5.20 17.22
N LEU A 210 15.78 6.53 17.15
CA LEU A 210 15.68 7.28 15.89
C LEU A 210 17.05 7.56 15.23
N GLY A 211 18.16 7.39 15.95
CA GLY A 211 19.49 7.81 15.50
C GLY A 211 19.89 7.22 14.15
N GLY A 212 19.70 5.91 13.96
CA GLY A 212 20.04 5.25 12.70
C GLY A 212 19.23 5.75 11.49
N LEU A 213 17.96 6.09 11.68
CA LEU A 213 17.10 6.66 10.64
C LEU A 213 17.54 8.07 10.28
N LEU A 214 17.76 8.93 11.28
CA LEU A 214 18.17 10.32 11.09
C LEU A 214 19.52 10.43 10.37
N VAL A 215 20.48 9.55 10.70
CA VAL A 215 21.77 9.48 10.01
C VAL A 215 21.59 9.12 8.54
N ARG A 216 20.78 8.09 8.22
CA ARG A 216 20.54 7.70 6.82
C ARG A 216 19.92 8.83 6.01
N LEU A 217 18.89 9.49 6.55
CA LEU A 217 18.23 10.63 5.89
C LEU A 217 19.21 11.80 5.64
N SER A 218 20.06 12.11 6.63
CA SER A 218 21.08 13.15 6.53
C SER A 218 22.15 12.82 5.49
N VAL A 219 22.63 11.57 5.45
CA VAL A 219 23.60 11.09 4.46
C VAL A 219 23.03 11.17 3.04
N VAL A 220 21.77 10.79 2.85
CA VAL A 220 21.14 10.87 1.52
C VAL A 220 20.96 12.32 1.06
N SER A 221 20.57 13.24 1.94
CA SER A 221 20.48 14.66 1.61
C SER A 221 21.84 15.27 1.28
N LEU A 222 22.87 14.93 2.06
CA LEU A 222 24.23 15.42 1.86
C LEU A 222 24.84 14.88 0.56
N THR A 223 24.70 13.59 0.29
CA THR A 223 25.22 12.98 -0.94
C THR A 223 24.53 13.54 -2.17
N SER A 224 23.19 13.70 -2.16
CA SER A 224 22.47 14.29 -3.30
C SER A 224 22.83 15.75 -3.54
N ALA A 225 23.01 16.54 -2.48
CA ALA A 225 23.45 17.92 -2.57
C ALA A 225 24.88 18.03 -3.12
N LEU A 226 25.83 17.26 -2.59
CA LEU A 226 27.22 17.29 -3.06
C LEU A 226 27.35 16.85 -4.51
N VAL A 227 26.69 15.75 -4.90
CA VAL A 227 26.67 15.28 -6.29
C VAL A 227 26.09 16.37 -7.21
N SER A 228 24.96 16.98 -6.83
CA SER A 228 24.36 18.07 -7.59
C SER A 228 25.29 19.28 -7.70
N ALA A 229 25.94 19.67 -6.61
CA ALA A 229 26.86 20.80 -6.57
C ALA A 229 28.06 20.56 -7.48
N VAL A 230 28.64 19.35 -7.48
CA VAL A 230 29.74 18.98 -8.38
C VAL A 230 29.31 19.07 -9.83
N PHE A 231 28.18 18.46 -10.20
CA PHE A 231 27.66 18.51 -11.58
C PHE A 231 27.39 19.94 -12.07
N VAL A 232 26.88 20.79 -11.18
CA VAL A 232 26.62 22.19 -11.49
C VAL A 232 27.94 23.00 -11.51
N SER A 233 28.97 22.63 -10.76
CA SER A 233 30.26 23.35 -10.71
C SER A 233 31.17 23.12 -11.93
N ILE A 234 30.88 22.14 -12.79
CA ILE A 234 31.71 21.85 -13.97
C ILE A 234 31.70 23.07 -14.93
N PRO A 235 32.87 23.69 -15.22
CA PRO A 235 32.94 24.92 -16.00
C PRO A 235 32.46 24.70 -17.43
N ARG A 236 31.43 25.45 -17.84
CA ARG A 236 30.94 25.47 -19.23
C ARG A 236 31.88 26.33 -20.07
N ARG A 237 32.96 25.74 -20.58
CA ARG A 237 33.90 26.41 -21.50
C ARG A 237 33.19 26.87 -22.79
N GLY A 238 32.85 28.16 -22.88
CA GLY A 238 32.53 28.87 -24.12
C GLY A 238 31.04 29.16 -24.39
N TYR A 239 30.74 30.40 -24.82
CA TYR A 239 29.38 30.86 -25.17
C TYR A 239 28.73 30.02 -26.30
N ARG A 240 29.53 29.43 -27.20
CA ARG A 240 29.06 28.59 -28.34
C ARG A 240 28.78 27.12 -27.98
N THR A 241 29.41 26.56 -26.95
CA THR A 241 29.17 25.17 -26.48
C THR A 241 28.01 25.10 -25.48
N SER A 242 27.64 26.22 -24.85
CA SER A 242 26.50 26.30 -23.92
C SER A 242 25.17 25.81 -24.52
N GLY A 243 24.93 26.13 -25.80
CA GLY A 243 23.76 25.65 -26.55
C GLY A 243 23.83 24.16 -26.84
N ARG A 244 25.00 23.65 -27.24
CA ARG A 244 25.24 22.22 -27.54
C ARG A 244 25.13 21.35 -26.30
N ILE A 245 25.76 21.74 -25.19
CA ILE A 245 25.71 21.02 -23.90
C ILE A 245 24.30 21.07 -23.30
N ARG A 246 23.59 22.21 -23.38
CA ARG A 246 22.19 22.32 -22.92
C ARG A 246 21.21 21.56 -23.81
N ARG A 247 21.55 21.34 -25.09
CA ARG A 247 20.79 20.46 -26.00
C ARG A 247 21.11 19.00 -25.70
N TRP A 248 22.38 18.66 -25.48
CA TRP A 248 22.84 17.31 -25.17
C TRP A 248 22.33 16.81 -23.82
N THR A 249 22.38 17.63 -22.77
CA THR A 249 21.76 17.32 -21.46
C THR A 249 20.24 17.15 -21.54
N ARG A 250 19.55 17.95 -22.37
CA ARG A 250 18.10 17.75 -22.63
C ARG A 250 17.82 16.46 -23.40
N VAL A 251 18.62 16.16 -24.42
CA VAL A 251 18.49 14.93 -25.21
C VAL A 251 18.83 13.71 -24.35
N ALA A 252 19.89 13.76 -23.54
CA ALA A 252 20.26 12.72 -22.60
C ALA A 252 19.18 12.52 -21.53
N ARG A 253 18.64 13.60 -20.95
CA ARG A 253 17.51 13.51 -20.01
C ARG A 253 16.28 12.85 -20.64
N ARG A 254 15.94 13.25 -21.87
CA ARG A 254 14.82 12.64 -22.61
C ARG A 254 15.11 11.19 -23.00
N GLY A 255 16.36 10.87 -23.34
CA GLY A 255 16.81 9.50 -23.61
C GLY A 255 16.71 8.61 -22.37
N VAL A 256 17.11 9.12 -21.20
CA VAL A 256 16.94 8.41 -19.91
C VAL A 256 15.48 8.27 -19.55
N ALA A 257 14.65 9.31 -19.72
CA ALA A 257 13.22 9.21 -19.46
C ALA A 257 12.52 8.24 -20.42
N ALA A 258 12.84 8.30 -21.72
CA ALA A 258 12.30 7.38 -22.73
C ALA A 258 12.81 5.95 -22.49
N GLY A 259 14.07 5.77 -22.09
CA GLY A 259 14.64 4.49 -21.70
C GLY A 259 13.99 3.93 -20.44
N ALA A 260 13.69 4.77 -19.45
CA ALA A 260 12.95 4.38 -18.25
C ALA A 260 11.51 3.96 -18.58
N VAL A 261 10.82 4.70 -19.46
CA VAL A 261 9.48 4.30 -19.95
C VAL A 261 9.54 3.02 -20.77
N ALA A 262 10.53 2.86 -21.67
CA ALA A 262 10.73 1.64 -22.44
C ALA A 262 11.08 0.45 -21.55
N TRP A 263 11.88 0.66 -20.50
CA TRP A 263 12.16 -0.32 -19.46
C TRP A 263 10.89 -0.69 -18.69
N CYS A 264 10.05 0.28 -18.33
CA CYS A 264 8.75 -0.01 -17.72
C CYS A 264 7.85 -0.83 -18.65
N LEU A 265 7.80 -0.52 -19.94
CA LEU A 265 7.05 -1.28 -20.95
C LEU A 265 7.61 -2.70 -21.14
N TYR A 266 8.93 -2.87 -21.12
CA TYR A 266 9.57 -4.18 -21.14
C TYR A 266 9.27 -4.98 -19.87
N GLN A 267 9.39 -4.35 -18.70
CA GLN A 267 9.09 -4.97 -17.42
C GLN A 267 7.62 -5.38 -17.32
N LEU A 268 6.69 -4.61 -17.87
CA LEU A 268 5.27 -5.01 -17.94
C LEU A 268 5.07 -6.37 -18.61
N ALA A 269 5.95 -6.79 -19.55
CA ALA A 269 5.88 -8.11 -20.16
C ALA A 269 6.48 -9.25 -19.29
N VAL A 270 7.20 -8.91 -18.22
CA VAL A 270 7.99 -9.85 -17.39
C VAL A 270 7.61 -9.80 -15.90
N VAL A 271 6.83 -8.80 -15.46
CA VAL A 271 6.40 -8.60 -14.06
C VAL A 271 5.70 -9.86 -13.56
N ARG A 272 6.31 -10.49 -12.56
CA ARG A 272 5.78 -11.68 -11.88
C ARG A 272 5.68 -11.49 -10.37
N SER A 273 6.25 -10.42 -9.83
CA SER A 273 6.28 -10.16 -8.39
C SER A 273 5.76 -8.77 -7.99
N ILE A 274 5.34 -8.65 -6.73
CA ILE A 274 4.91 -7.39 -6.11
C ILE A 274 6.07 -6.39 -6.03
N GLU A 275 7.29 -6.88 -5.83
CA GLU A 275 8.51 -6.06 -5.80
C GLU A 275 8.74 -5.38 -7.15
N ASP A 276 8.49 -6.09 -8.26
CA ASP A 276 8.58 -5.53 -9.62
C ASP A 276 7.59 -4.38 -9.82
N ALA A 277 6.37 -4.51 -9.29
CA ALA A 277 5.36 -3.44 -9.37
C ALA A 277 5.77 -2.20 -8.55
N LEU A 278 6.42 -2.39 -7.41
CA LEU A 278 6.95 -1.29 -6.60
C LEU A 278 8.11 -0.58 -7.33
N VAL A 279 9.03 -1.35 -7.91
CA VAL A 279 10.13 -0.79 -8.73
C VAL A 279 9.57 -0.04 -9.94
N LEU A 280 8.54 -0.57 -10.60
CA LEU A 280 7.87 0.08 -11.73
C LEU A 280 7.30 1.45 -11.34
N GLY A 281 6.61 1.54 -10.19
CA GLY A 281 6.08 2.81 -9.66
C GLY A 281 7.19 3.84 -9.37
N ILE A 282 8.31 3.41 -8.80
CA ILE A 282 9.47 4.27 -8.55
C ILE A 282 10.06 4.77 -9.88
N VAL A 283 10.31 3.88 -10.85
CA VAL A 283 10.91 4.22 -12.14
C VAL A 283 10.00 5.15 -12.95
N MET A 284 8.68 4.92 -12.95
CA MET A 284 7.72 5.83 -13.57
C MET A 284 7.70 7.21 -12.90
N THR A 285 7.81 7.26 -11.57
CA THR A 285 7.92 8.55 -10.86
C THR A 285 9.19 9.29 -11.28
N VAL A 286 10.33 8.60 -11.32
CA VAL A 286 11.59 9.20 -11.79
C VAL A 286 11.47 9.69 -13.24
N ALA A 287 10.88 8.89 -14.14
CA ALA A 287 10.65 9.29 -15.53
C ALA A 287 9.77 10.54 -15.63
N ALA A 288 8.70 10.62 -14.83
CA ALA A 288 7.83 11.79 -14.78
C ALA A 288 8.56 13.04 -14.27
N LEU A 289 9.39 12.93 -13.22
CA LEU A 289 10.22 14.03 -12.73
C LEU A 289 11.23 14.52 -13.79
N LEU A 290 11.74 13.63 -14.65
CA LEU A 290 12.62 13.99 -15.75
C LEU A 290 11.90 14.69 -16.91
N ILE A 291 10.62 14.38 -17.14
CA ILE A 291 9.78 14.97 -18.21
C ILE A 291 9.15 16.29 -17.76
N LEU A 292 8.84 16.45 -16.47
CA LEU A 292 8.13 17.60 -15.92
C LEU A 292 8.73 18.97 -16.31
N PRO A 293 10.06 19.17 -16.35
CA PRO A 293 10.61 20.44 -16.80
C PRO A 293 10.27 20.79 -18.26
N ASP A 294 10.14 19.79 -19.14
CA ASP A 294 9.71 20.00 -20.52
C ASP A 294 8.20 20.30 -20.58
N ALA A 295 7.39 19.62 -19.77
CA ALA A 295 5.94 19.87 -19.68
C ALA A 295 5.63 21.29 -19.18
N VAL A 296 6.33 21.77 -18.15
CA VAL A 296 6.21 23.16 -17.68
C VAL A 296 6.66 24.15 -18.75
N HIS A 297 7.77 23.88 -19.44
CA HIS A 297 8.20 24.75 -20.54
C HIS A 297 7.22 24.78 -21.72
N LEU A 298 6.52 23.68 -21.99
CA LEU A 298 5.45 23.63 -22.99
C LEU A 298 4.21 24.41 -22.54
N ALA A 299 3.79 24.23 -21.28
CA ALA A 299 2.66 24.95 -20.70
C ALA A 299 2.90 26.48 -20.64
N VAL A 300 4.12 26.90 -20.30
CA VAL A 300 4.50 28.33 -20.33
C VAL A 300 4.48 28.91 -21.75
N ARG A 301 4.57 28.08 -22.80
CA ARG A 301 4.50 28.52 -24.21
C ARG A 301 3.07 28.56 -24.77
N MET A 302 2.07 28.07 -24.03
CA MET A 302 0.69 28.12 -24.48
C MET A 302 0.20 29.58 -24.50
N PRO A 303 -0.56 29.99 -25.52
CA PRO A 303 -1.02 31.36 -25.64
C PRO A 303 -1.99 31.71 -24.49
N LEU A 304 -1.58 32.65 -23.64
CA LEU A 304 -2.44 33.28 -22.63
C LEU A 304 -3.30 34.38 -23.29
N PRO A 305 -4.46 34.76 -22.68
CA PRO A 305 -5.41 35.69 -23.28
C PRO A 305 -4.76 37.03 -23.70
N PRO A 306 -5.25 37.69 -24.78
CA PRO A 306 -4.55 38.76 -25.53
C PRO A 306 -4.34 40.10 -24.78
N SER A 307 -4.56 40.13 -23.47
CA SER A 307 -4.37 41.30 -22.61
C SER A 307 -2.89 41.68 -22.43
N VAL A 308 -2.64 42.97 -22.18
CA VAL A 308 -1.29 43.50 -21.86
C VAL A 308 -0.72 42.80 -20.62
N ASN A 309 -1.56 42.57 -19.61
CA ASN A 309 -1.20 41.84 -18.40
C ASN A 309 -0.83 40.37 -18.70
N GLY A 310 -1.54 39.73 -19.64
CA GLY A 310 -1.23 38.37 -20.10
C GLY A 310 0.12 38.27 -20.78
N ARG A 311 0.52 39.26 -21.59
CA ARG A 311 1.83 39.28 -22.26
C ARG A 311 2.99 39.51 -21.28
N ILE A 312 2.79 40.38 -20.30
CA ILE A 312 3.77 40.66 -19.25
C ILE A 312 3.94 39.42 -18.35
N ALA A 313 2.82 38.80 -17.95
CA ALA A 313 2.80 37.56 -17.21
C ALA A 313 3.50 36.42 -17.95
N HIS A 314 3.26 36.28 -19.25
CA HIS A 314 3.91 35.27 -20.08
C HIS A 314 5.43 35.50 -20.17
N ARG A 315 5.91 36.75 -20.36
CA ARG A 315 7.35 37.05 -20.35
C ARG A 315 8.00 36.75 -18.99
N LEU A 316 7.36 37.15 -17.89
CA LEU A 316 7.85 36.90 -16.54
C LEU A 316 7.87 35.40 -16.21
N ALA A 317 6.80 34.67 -16.54
CA ALA A 317 6.75 33.22 -16.39
C ALA A 317 7.87 32.52 -17.18
N HIS A 318 8.20 33.01 -18.38
CA HIS A 318 9.28 32.44 -19.20
C HIS A 318 10.69 32.73 -18.64
N THR A 319 10.88 33.88 -17.96
CA THR A 319 12.14 34.20 -17.26
C THR A 319 12.30 33.43 -15.95
N GLN A 320 11.19 33.18 -15.24
CA GLN A 320 11.16 32.47 -13.96
C GLN A 320 10.90 30.95 -14.09
N ALA A 321 10.81 30.43 -15.32
CA ALA A 321 10.45 29.04 -15.61
C ALA A 321 11.34 28.02 -14.88
N GLY A 322 12.63 28.31 -14.66
CA GLY A 322 13.55 27.45 -13.91
C GLY A 322 13.17 27.27 -12.43
N ARG A 323 12.57 28.28 -11.81
CA ARG A 323 12.12 28.21 -10.43
C ARG A 323 10.74 27.55 -10.33
N VAL A 324 9.82 27.89 -11.23
CA VAL A 324 8.51 27.23 -11.36
C VAL A 324 8.68 25.72 -11.57
N THR A 325 9.62 25.32 -12.43
CA THR A 325 9.96 23.89 -12.61
C THR A 325 10.51 23.23 -11.36
N THR A 326 11.30 23.94 -10.56
CA THR A 326 11.83 23.41 -9.29
C THR A 326 10.70 23.14 -8.29
N VAL A 327 9.75 24.07 -8.15
CA VAL A 327 8.57 23.89 -7.29
C VAL A 327 7.68 22.76 -7.80
N ALA A 328 7.49 22.67 -9.11
CA ALA A 328 6.71 21.61 -9.75
C ALA A 328 7.33 20.22 -9.50
N VAL A 329 8.64 20.08 -9.67
CA VAL A 329 9.40 18.84 -9.39
C VAL A 329 9.27 18.44 -7.93
N LEU A 330 9.31 19.42 -7.03
CA LEU A 330 9.15 19.17 -5.61
C LEU A 330 7.75 18.69 -5.26
N LEU A 331 6.71 19.38 -5.70
CA LEU A 331 5.32 18.96 -5.46
C LEU A 331 5.01 17.59 -6.05
N CYS A 332 5.42 17.35 -7.30
CA CYS A 332 5.21 16.07 -7.97
C CYS A 332 5.96 14.94 -7.25
N GLY A 333 7.23 15.15 -6.88
CA GLY A 333 8.03 14.14 -6.18
C GLY A 333 7.49 13.80 -4.78
N CYS A 334 6.95 14.79 -4.06
CA CYS A 334 6.38 14.57 -2.73
C CYS A 334 5.07 13.77 -2.75
N LEU A 335 4.26 13.90 -3.81
CA LEU A 335 2.90 13.35 -3.85
C LEU A 335 2.76 12.14 -4.78
N ALA A 336 3.50 12.08 -5.90
CA ALA A 336 3.33 11.04 -6.91
C ALA A 336 3.72 9.65 -6.39
N LEU A 337 4.86 9.55 -5.69
CA LEU A 337 5.36 8.26 -5.18
C LEU A 337 4.48 7.68 -4.06
N PRO A 338 4.08 8.46 -3.03
CA PRO A 338 3.11 7.97 -2.03
C PRO A 338 1.76 7.59 -2.64
N CYS A 339 1.24 8.38 -3.59
CA CYS A 339 -0.01 8.05 -4.29
C CYS A 339 0.11 6.72 -5.04
N SER A 340 1.20 6.52 -5.80
CA SER A 340 1.45 5.28 -6.55
C SER A 340 1.54 4.05 -5.64
N LEU A 341 2.28 4.15 -4.52
CA LEU A 341 2.38 3.06 -3.55
C LEU A 341 1.05 2.76 -2.87
N THR A 342 0.28 3.80 -2.54
CA THR A 342 -1.04 3.62 -1.91
C THR A 342 -1.98 2.87 -2.85
N VAL A 343 -2.09 3.30 -4.11
CA VAL A 343 -2.92 2.65 -5.13
C VAL A 343 -2.48 1.20 -5.38
N LEU A 344 -1.17 0.96 -5.45
CA LEU A 344 -0.63 -0.40 -5.65
C LEU A 344 -1.06 -1.33 -4.53
N VAL A 345 -0.85 -0.95 -3.27
CA VAL A 345 -1.16 -1.84 -2.16
C VAL A 345 -2.66 -1.98 -1.93
N THR A 346 -3.47 -0.92 -2.08
CA THR A 346 -4.93 -1.09 -2.00
C THR A 346 -5.43 -2.01 -3.09
N SER A 347 -4.88 -1.92 -4.30
CA SER A 347 -5.18 -2.86 -5.38
C SER A 347 -4.78 -4.29 -5.02
N ILE A 348 -3.60 -4.50 -4.43
CA ILE A 348 -3.17 -5.83 -3.96
C ILE A 348 -4.09 -6.36 -2.87
N GLN A 349 -4.43 -5.56 -1.87
CA GLN A 349 -5.27 -6.02 -0.78
C GLN A 349 -6.70 -6.32 -1.26
N VAL A 350 -7.27 -5.51 -2.16
CA VAL A 350 -8.54 -5.81 -2.83
C VAL A 350 -8.44 -7.07 -3.67
N SER A 351 -7.36 -7.25 -4.44
CA SER A 351 -7.15 -8.44 -5.26
C SER A 351 -7.03 -9.70 -4.41
N ASN A 352 -6.28 -9.65 -3.31
CA ASN A 352 -6.16 -10.77 -2.39
C ASN A 352 -7.50 -11.09 -1.72
N ALA A 353 -8.29 -10.05 -1.36
CA ALA A 353 -9.62 -10.25 -0.82
C ALA A 353 -10.57 -10.83 -1.88
N ALA A 354 -10.55 -10.32 -3.11
CA ALA A 354 -11.31 -10.79 -4.28
C ALA A 354 -11.05 -12.27 -4.57
N GLN A 355 -9.77 -12.66 -4.50
CA GLN A 355 -9.31 -14.01 -4.84
C GLN A 355 -9.54 -15.04 -3.72
N ALA A 356 -9.72 -14.60 -2.47
CA ALA A 356 -10.06 -15.49 -1.35
C ALA A 356 -11.55 -15.87 -1.32
N LEU A 357 -12.35 -15.37 -2.27
CA LEU A 357 -13.79 -15.55 -2.31
C LEU A 357 -14.18 -16.63 -3.31
N VAL A 358 -15.29 -17.31 -3.00
CA VAL A 358 -15.99 -18.20 -3.93
C VAL A 358 -16.40 -17.39 -5.17
N PRO A 359 -16.35 -17.94 -6.40
CA PRO A 359 -16.85 -17.26 -7.59
C PRO A 359 -18.27 -16.69 -7.47
N ARG A 360 -18.54 -15.60 -8.19
CA ARG A 360 -19.88 -15.02 -8.30
C ARG A 360 -20.92 -16.05 -8.73
N GLY A 361 -22.08 -16.05 -8.07
CA GLY A 361 -23.16 -17.00 -8.35
C GLY A 361 -22.88 -18.43 -7.87
N GLN A 362 -21.78 -18.68 -7.16
CA GLN A 362 -21.49 -19.96 -6.53
C GLN A 362 -21.63 -19.87 -5.00
N LEU A 363 -21.96 -21.03 -4.41
CA LEU A 363 -22.14 -21.23 -2.98
C LEU A 363 -21.41 -22.52 -2.60
N VAL A 364 -20.44 -22.43 -1.70
CA VAL A 364 -19.62 -23.55 -1.25
C VAL A 364 -20.02 -23.90 0.18
N LEU A 365 -20.53 -25.10 0.39
CA LEU A 365 -20.69 -25.70 1.71
C LEU A 365 -19.42 -26.49 2.03
N GLN A 366 -18.62 -25.96 2.95
CA GLN A 366 -17.38 -26.56 3.38
C GLN A 366 -17.23 -26.35 4.88
N ASP A 367 -16.98 -27.42 5.63
CA ASP A 367 -16.58 -27.27 7.02
C ASP A 367 -15.27 -26.48 7.07
N PRO A 368 -15.09 -25.49 7.95
CA PRO A 368 -13.88 -24.69 7.90
C PRO A 368 -12.60 -25.46 8.30
N MET A 369 -12.70 -26.73 8.74
CA MET A 369 -11.57 -27.67 8.82
C MET A 369 -11.12 -28.26 7.47
N GLY A 370 -11.79 -27.91 6.37
CA GLY A 370 -11.45 -28.40 5.03
C GLY A 370 -12.18 -29.69 4.63
N GLU A 371 -13.24 -30.06 5.35
CA GLU A 371 -13.99 -31.30 5.11
C GLU A 371 -15.41 -31.02 4.62
N ALA A 372 -15.99 -31.99 3.90
CA ALA A 372 -17.35 -31.89 3.44
C ALA A 372 -18.33 -31.92 4.64
N PRO A 373 -19.28 -30.96 4.73
CA PRO A 373 -20.23 -30.91 5.82
C PRO A 373 -21.12 -32.15 5.90
N SER A 374 -21.67 -32.42 7.09
CA SER A 374 -22.48 -33.61 7.32
C SER A 374 -23.69 -33.69 6.36
N PRO A 375 -24.08 -34.90 5.89
CA PRO A 375 -25.20 -35.06 4.97
C PRO A 375 -26.55 -34.57 5.49
N ALA A 376 -26.68 -34.37 6.81
CA ALA A 376 -27.88 -33.80 7.42
C ALA A 376 -27.98 -32.29 7.17
N ILE A 377 -26.85 -31.56 7.26
CA ILE A 377 -26.77 -30.11 6.99
C ILE A 377 -27.05 -29.87 5.51
N VAL A 378 -26.42 -30.64 4.61
CA VAL A 378 -26.64 -30.52 3.15
C VAL A 378 -28.13 -30.68 2.81
N ARG A 379 -28.79 -31.72 3.33
CA ARG A 379 -30.23 -31.94 3.11
C ARG A 379 -31.11 -30.83 3.70
N ALA A 380 -30.74 -30.25 4.83
CA ALA A 380 -31.47 -29.14 5.44
C ALA A 380 -31.36 -27.87 4.58
N VAL A 381 -30.18 -27.61 4.02
CA VAL A 381 -29.93 -26.50 3.09
C VAL A 381 -30.77 -26.67 1.82
N GLU A 382 -30.66 -27.80 1.13
CA GLU A 382 -31.40 -28.04 -0.14
C GLU A 382 -32.91 -27.92 0.03
N ARG A 383 -33.46 -28.39 1.16
CA ARG A 383 -34.89 -28.30 1.46
C ARG A 383 -35.35 -26.85 1.67
N THR A 384 -34.52 -26.03 2.31
CA THR A 384 -34.94 -24.70 2.82
C THR A 384 -34.62 -23.59 1.83
N SER A 385 -33.43 -23.61 1.23
CA SER A 385 -33.02 -22.60 0.25
C SER A 385 -33.36 -22.97 -1.19
N GLY A 386 -33.75 -24.23 -1.45
CA GLY A 386 -34.15 -24.70 -2.77
C GLY A 386 -33.01 -24.85 -3.77
N VAL A 387 -31.75 -24.78 -3.32
CA VAL A 387 -30.58 -25.15 -4.13
C VAL A 387 -30.56 -26.66 -4.36
N ARG A 388 -30.12 -27.10 -5.54
CA ARG A 388 -30.13 -28.50 -5.98
C ARG A 388 -28.86 -28.83 -6.77
N ASP A 389 -28.61 -30.13 -6.94
CA ASP A 389 -27.51 -30.70 -7.73
C ASP A 389 -26.12 -30.13 -7.38
N PRO A 390 -25.64 -30.34 -6.14
CA PRO A 390 -24.30 -29.90 -5.76
C PRO A 390 -23.21 -30.65 -6.53
N VAL A 391 -22.18 -29.93 -6.94
CA VAL A 391 -20.92 -30.52 -7.40
C VAL A 391 -20.11 -30.93 -6.17
N ALA A 392 -19.82 -32.22 -6.04
CA ALA A 392 -18.98 -32.74 -4.96
C ALA A 392 -17.50 -32.57 -5.32
N VAL A 393 -16.83 -31.65 -4.63
CA VAL A 393 -15.40 -31.38 -4.80
C VAL A 393 -14.61 -32.14 -3.74
N GLY A 394 -13.59 -32.87 -4.18
CA GLY A 394 -12.63 -33.53 -3.32
C GLY A 394 -11.24 -32.93 -3.45
N SER A 395 -10.35 -33.35 -2.54
CA SER A 395 -8.92 -33.05 -2.61
C SER A 395 -8.13 -34.36 -2.65
N ALA A 396 -7.19 -34.46 -3.58
CA ALA A 396 -6.30 -35.63 -3.66
C ALA A 396 -5.15 -35.49 -2.65
N ALA A 397 -4.81 -36.59 -1.99
CA ALA A 397 -3.63 -36.67 -1.12
C ALA A 397 -2.33 -36.61 -1.97
N GLY A 398 -1.65 -35.47 -1.93
CA GLY A 398 -0.44 -35.21 -2.70
C GLY A 398 -0.29 -33.74 -3.11
N ALA A 399 0.78 -33.47 -3.85
CA ALA A 399 1.10 -32.15 -4.37
C ALA A 399 1.41 -32.19 -5.87
N VAL A 400 1.35 -31.04 -6.53
CA VAL A 400 1.74 -30.89 -7.92
C VAL A 400 2.98 -30.02 -8.03
N GLU A 401 4.00 -30.53 -8.71
CA GLU A 401 5.20 -29.79 -9.08
C GLU A 401 5.04 -29.14 -10.46
N GLY A 402 5.66 -27.97 -10.65
CA GLY A 402 5.58 -27.19 -11.88
C GLY A 402 4.43 -26.18 -11.92
N SER A 403 3.67 -26.04 -10.82
CA SER A 403 2.62 -25.04 -10.69
C SER A 403 3.19 -23.62 -10.77
N ALA A 404 2.44 -22.71 -11.42
CA ALA A 404 2.76 -21.28 -11.44
C ALA A 404 2.16 -20.51 -10.24
N SER A 405 1.35 -21.17 -9.41
CA SER A 405 0.82 -20.60 -8.17
C SER A 405 1.56 -21.17 -6.95
N ASN A 406 1.41 -20.52 -5.79
CA ASN A 406 1.94 -21.04 -4.52
C ASN A 406 1.06 -22.16 -3.92
N CYS A 407 0.11 -22.67 -4.71
CA CYS A 407 -0.78 -23.75 -4.31
C CYS A 407 -0.31 -25.03 -4.96
N PHE A 408 -0.41 -26.15 -4.24
CA PHE A 408 0.05 -27.45 -4.73
C PHE A 408 -1.05 -28.52 -4.71
N GLY A 409 -2.19 -28.22 -4.09
CA GLY A 409 -3.29 -29.17 -3.94
C GLY A 409 -3.96 -29.50 -5.28
N VAL A 410 -4.62 -30.65 -5.36
CA VAL A 410 -5.34 -31.07 -6.56
C VAL A 410 -6.83 -31.17 -6.25
N MET A 411 -7.64 -30.50 -7.06
CA MET A 411 -9.09 -30.62 -7.04
C MET A 411 -9.52 -31.92 -7.71
N VAL A 412 -10.37 -32.70 -7.04
CA VAL A 412 -10.95 -33.93 -7.59
C VAL A 412 -12.44 -33.73 -7.84
N VAL A 413 -12.87 -33.91 -9.08
CA VAL A 413 -14.27 -33.78 -9.50
C VAL A 413 -14.77 -35.09 -10.10
N SER A 414 -16.08 -35.33 -10.08
CA SER A 414 -16.64 -36.61 -10.54
C SER A 414 -16.67 -36.72 -12.07
N SER A 415 -16.91 -35.61 -12.77
CA SER A 415 -17.03 -35.57 -14.24
C SER A 415 -16.51 -34.26 -14.83
N THR A 416 -16.34 -34.25 -16.15
CA THR A 416 -16.02 -33.05 -16.94
C THR A 416 -17.18 -32.06 -17.00
N ASP A 417 -18.43 -32.55 -16.93
CA ASP A 417 -19.63 -31.69 -16.82
C ASP A 417 -19.67 -30.92 -15.49
N ASP A 418 -19.33 -31.58 -14.38
CA ASP A 418 -19.18 -30.94 -13.08
C ASP A 418 -18.10 -29.85 -13.11
N LEU A 419 -17.02 -30.10 -13.83
CA LEU A 419 -15.95 -29.13 -14.00
C LEU A 419 -16.36 -27.92 -14.86
N ALA A 420 -17.14 -28.14 -15.92
CA ALA A 420 -17.70 -27.07 -16.74
C ALA A 420 -18.66 -26.18 -15.91
N ARG A 421 -19.45 -26.79 -15.02
CA ARG A 421 -20.31 -26.07 -14.07
C ARG A 421 -19.51 -25.21 -13.10
N LEU A 422 -18.41 -25.73 -12.55
CA LEU A 422 -17.51 -24.97 -11.66
C LEU A 422 -16.81 -23.82 -12.39
N ASN A 423 -16.51 -23.99 -13.68
CA ASN A 423 -15.91 -22.94 -14.51
C ASN A 423 -16.90 -21.85 -14.93
N ASP A 424 -18.21 -22.12 -14.85
CA ASP A 424 -19.28 -21.28 -15.44
C ASP A 424 -19.13 -21.10 -16.97
N ALA A 425 -18.48 -22.05 -17.64
CA ALA A 425 -18.23 -22.03 -19.07
C ALA A 425 -17.98 -23.45 -19.61
N PRO A 426 -18.37 -23.75 -20.87
CA PRO A 426 -18.09 -25.03 -21.48
C PRO A 426 -16.58 -25.26 -21.61
N LEU A 427 -16.14 -26.50 -21.39
CA LEU A 427 -14.75 -26.91 -21.58
C LEU A 427 -14.46 -27.20 -23.06
N ASP A 428 -13.25 -26.89 -23.51
CA ASP A 428 -12.82 -27.24 -24.85
C ASP A 428 -12.67 -28.76 -25.02
N ALA A 429 -12.95 -29.27 -26.22
CA ALA A 429 -12.96 -30.70 -26.50
C ALA A 429 -11.59 -31.36 -26.27
N ALA A 430 -10.49 -30.61 -26.49
CA ALA A 430 -9.14 -31.06 -26.20
C ALA A 430 -8.89 -31.25 -24.69
N VAL A 431 -9.47 -30.39 -23.85
CA VAL A 431 -9.38 -30.47 -22.39
C VAL A 431 -10.16 -31.69 -21.89
N VAL A 432 -11.40 -31.86 -22.37
CA VAL A 432 -12.26 -33.00 -22.03
C VAL A 432 -11.56 -34.31 -22.36
N LYS A 433 -11.02 -34.44 -23.58
CA LYS A 433 -10.28 -35.64 -24.02
C LYS A 433 -9.06 -35.94 -23.14
N THR A 434 -8.36 -34.92 -22.67
CA THR A 434 -7.17 -35.09 -21.82
C THR A 434 -7.56 -35.57 -20.43
N LEU A 435 -8.62 -35.01 -19.84
CA LEU A 435 -9.14 -35.43 -18.53
C LEU A 435 -9.70 -36.86 -18.58
N ASP A 436 -10.48 -37.19 -19.62
CA ASP A 436 -11.06 -38.53 -19.81
C ASP A 436 -9.98 -39.60 -20.03
N ALA A 437 -8.83 -39.23 -20.60
CA ALA A 437 -7.67 -40.11 -20.76
C ALA A 437 -6.85 -40.29 -19.46
N GLY A 438 -7.23 -39.61 -18.36
CA GLY A 438 -6.54 -39.65 -17.08
C GLY A 438 -5.42 -38.62 -16.90
N GLY A 439 -5.51 -37.50 -17.62
CA GLY A 439 -4.61 -36.35 -17.47
C GLY A 439 -5.01 -35.38 -16.35
N LEU A 440 -4.28 -34.27 -16.27
CA LEU A 440 -4.55 -33.14 -15.37
C LEU A 440 -5.04 -31.94 -16.16
N LEU A 441 -5.86 -31.10 -15.53
CA LEU A 441 -6.10 -29.74 -15.98
C LEU A 441 -5.29 -28.79 -15.10
N ASP A 442 -4.42 -27.99 -15.70
CA ASP A 442 -3.74 -26.90 -15.02
C ASP A 442 -4.69 -25.71 -14.83
N ILE A 443 -4.80 -25.27 -13.57
CA ILE A 443 -5.54 -24.06 -13.17
C ILE A 443 -4.61 -23.01 -12.55
N SER A 444 -3.33 -23.34 -12.37
CA SER A 444 -2.33 -22.45 -11.79
C SER A 444 -1.73 -21.46 -12.79
N GLY A 445 -1.90 -21.70 -14.09
CA GLY A 445 -1.33 -20.89 -15.16
C GLY A 445 0.10 -21.29 -15.55
N ALA A 446 0.47 -22.55 -15.29
CA ALA A 446 1.71 -23.13 -15.77
C ALA A 446 1.71 -23.21 -17.30
N ARG A 447 2.91 -23.23 -17.90
CA ARG A 447 3.11 -23.36 -19.35
C ARG A 447 3.69 -24.71 -19.77
N THR A 448 3.93 -25.56 -18.78
CA THR A 448 4.60 -26.84 -18.92
C THR A 448 3.75 -27.91 -18.24
N ASP A 449 3.96 -29.16 -18.65
CA ASP A 449 3.29 -30.30 -18.01
C ASP A 449 3.57 -30.33 -16.51
N LEU A 450 2.52 -30.63 -15.76
CA LEU A 450 2.52 -30.73 -14.31
C LEU A 450 2.89 -32.15 -13.88
N THR A 451 3.68 -32.26 -12.81
CA THR A 451 4.04 -33.54 -12.22
C THR A 451 3.27 -33.74 -10.92
N PHE A 452 2.41 -34.75 -10.87
CA PHE A 452 1.71 -35.09 -9.64
C PHE A 452 2.59 -35.98 -8.76
N VAL A 453 2.75 -35.57 -7.51
CA VAL A 453 3.53 -36.25 -6.48
C VAL A 453 2.55 -36.65 -5.37
N PRO A 454 2.00 -37.87 -5.42
CA PRO A 454 1.15 -38.37 -4.34
C PRO A 454 1.96 -38.53 -3.05
N ASP A 455 1.29 -38.51 -1.89
CA ASP A 455 1.94 -38.67 -0.58
C ASP A 455 2.69 -40.00 -0.41
N ASN A 456 2.38 -40.99 -1.25
CA ASN A 456 3.09 -42.26 -1.33
C ASN A 456 4.49 -42.16 -2.00
N GLY A 457 4.89 -40.97 -2.46
CA GLY A 457 6.25 -40.63 -2.89
C GLY A 457 6.62 -41.02 -4.33
N ARG A 458 5.71 -41.58 -5.13
CA ARG A 458 5.98 -41.92 -6.53
C ARG A 458 5.46 -40.83 -7.47
N SER A 459 6.32 -39.87 -7.79
CA SER A 459 6.04 -38.82 -8.76
C SER A 459 5.71 -39.38 -10.14
N ARG A 460 4.67 -38.86 -10.77
CA ARG A 460 4.23 -39.25 -12.11
C ARG A 460 3.84 -38.00 -12.90
N THR A 461 4.53 -37.77 -14.01
CA THR A 461 4.14 -36.73 -14.96
C THR A 461 2.91 -37.19 -15.72
N LEU A 462 1.86 -36.38 -15.69
CA LEU A 462 0.58 -36.68 -16.35
C LEU A 462 0.38 -35.69 -17.51
N PRO A 463 -0.25 -36.12 -18.62
CA PRO A 463 -0.62 -35.21 -19.69
C PRO A 463 -1.43 -34.04 -19.13
N THR A 464 -0.99 -32.81 -19.37
CA THR A 464 -1.62 -31.62 -18.79
C THR A 464 -2.33 -30.81 -19.87
N ALA A 465 -3.61 -30.54 -19.66
CA ALA A 465 -4.34 -29.57 -20.46
C ALA A 465 -4.29 -28.21 -19.77
N HIS A 466 -4.10 -27.14 -20.55
CA HIS A 466 -4.08 -25.78 -20.04
C HIS A 466 -5.33 -25.04 -20.52
N THR A 467 -6.13 -24.54 -19.58
CA THR A 467 -7.28 -23.69 -19.89
C THR A 467 -7.35 -22.53 -18.92
N GLU A 468 -7.99 -21.44 -19.34
CA GLU A 468 -8.33 -20.37 -18.40
C GLU A 468 -9.50 -20.87 -17.53
N PHE A 469 -9.24 -21.00 -16.23
CA PHE A 469 -10.22 -21.41 -15.23
C PHE A 469 -10.53 -20.26 -14.28
N GLN A 470 -11.71 -20.29 -13.65
CA GLN A 470 -12.13 -19.33 -12.63
C GLN A 470 -10.99 -19.07 -11.59
N PRO A 471 -10.45 -17.83 -11.48
CA PRO A 471 -9.24 -17.54 -10.70
C PRO A 471 -9.34 -17.87 -9.21
N ALA A 472 -10.54 -17.80 -8.63
CA ALA A 472 -10.80 -18.13 -7.22
C ALA A 472 -10.38 -19.56 -6.85
N TRP A 473 -10.51 -20.52 -7.78
CA TRP A 473 -10.15 -21.91 -7.52
C TRP A 473 -8.63 -22.16 -7.58
N ALA A 474 -7.90 -21.35 -8.34
CA ALA A 474 -6.44 -21.45 -8.49
C ALA A 474 -5.65 -21.10 -7.21
N GLN A 475 -6.32 -20.47 -6.23
CA GLN A 475 -5.80 -20.16 -4.88
C GLN A 475 -5.98 -21.30 -3.88
N LYS A 476 -6.82 -22.29 -4.18
CA LYS A 476 -7.01 -23.47 -3.32
C LYS A 476 -6.35 -24.70 -3.94
N TYR A 477 -6.35 -24.79 -5.26
CA TYR A 477 -5.83 -25.93 -6.00
C TYR A 477 -4.93 -25.48 -7.15
N ALA A 478 -3.90 -26.25 -7.44
CA ALA A 478 -2.96 -26.07 -8.54
C ALA A 478 -3.45 -26.71 -9.84
N ALA A 479 -4.14 -27.84 -9.71
CA ALA A 479 -4.61 -28.65 -10.82
C ALA A 479 -5.95 -29.31 -10.50
N VAL A 480 -6.63 -29.81 -11.53
CA VAL A 480 -7.84 -30.62 -11.42
C VAL A 480 -7.60 -32.00 -12.03
N MET A 481 -8.13 -33.05 -11.38
CA MET A 481 -8.20 -34.40 -11.93
C MET A 481 -9.60 -34.99 -11.74
N LEU A 482 -9.94 -35.98 -12.56
CA LEU A 482 -11.17 -36.74 -12.38
C LEU A 482 -11.02 -37.76 -11.25
N ARG A 483 -12.13 -38.07 -10.58
CA ARG A 483 -12.19 -39.11 -9.55
C ARG A 483 -11.76 -40.47 -10.09
N SER A 484 -12.17 -40.81 -11.32
CA SER A 484 -11.75 -42.04 -12.00
C SER A 484 -10.23 -42.12 -12.15
N THR A 485 -9.57 -40.99 -12.43
CA THR A 485 -8.11 -40.90 -12.52
C THR A 485 -7.45 -41.11 -11.16
N ALA A 486 -7.98 -40.48 -10.10
CA ALA A 486 -7.48 -40.67 -8.73
C ALA A 486 -7.61 -42.13 -8.27
N GLU A 487 -8.76 -42.75 -8.54
CA GLU A 487 -9.03 -44.16 -8.24
C GLU A 487 -8.11 -45.10 -9.03
N ALA A 488 -7.90 -44.86 -10.33
CA ALA A 488 -6.98 -45.63 -11.17
C ALA A 488 -5.52 -45.53 -10.69
N MET A 489 -5.15 -44.44 -10.02
CA MET A 489 -3.83 -44.23 -9.42
C MET A 489 -3.74 -44.71 -7.96
N ASN A 490 -4.81 -45.27 -7.39
CA ASN A 490 -4.92 -45.63 -5.96
C ASN A 490 -4.62 -44.46 -5.02
N VAL A 491 -5.05 -43.24 -5.40
CA VAL A 491 -4.89 -42.03 -4.59
C VAL A 491 -6.18 -41.77 -3.82
N THR A 492 -6.07 -41.55 -2.51
CA THR A 492 -7.23 -41.22 -1.68
C THR A 492 -7.69 -39.80 -1.99
N ALA A 493 -8.94 -39.67 -2.44
CA ALA A 493 -9.60 -38.38 -2.62
C ALA A 493 -10.54 -38.11 -1.44
N ALA A 494 -10.12 -37.25 -0.51
CA ALA A 494 -10.98 -36.81 0.60
C ALA A 494 -12.09 -35.91 0.06
N LYS A 495 -13.30 -36.03 0.61
CA LYS A 495 -14.40 -35.10 0.26
C LYS A 495 -14.15 -33.77 0.95
N ASP A 496 -14.01 -32.73 0.15
CA ASP A 496 -13.60 -31.41 0.61
C ASP A 496 -14.82 -30.49 0.75
N ALA A 497 -15.63 -30.35 -0.30
CA ALA A 497 -16.77 -29.42 -0.28
C ALA A 497 -17.93 -29.82 -1.21
N TYR A 498 -19.10 -29.21 -0.99
CA TYR A 498 -20.23 -29.21 -1.92
C TYR A 498 -20.41 -27.82 -2.52
N VAL A 499 -20.38 -27.72 -3.84
CA VAL A 499 -20.49 -26.44 -4.56
C VAL A 499 -21.80 -26.38 -5.34
N TYR A 500 -22.61 -25.37 -5.08
CA TYR A 500 -23.81 -25.05 -5.85
C TYR A 500 -23.51 -23.89 -6.81
N THR A 501 -23.98 -24.00 -8.04
CA THR A 501 -23.75 -23.04 -9.14
C THR A 501 -25.06 -22.39 -9.54
N GLY A 502 -25.03 -21.14 -10.04
CA GLY A 502 -26.23 -20.42 -10.48
C GLY A 502 -27.15 -19.99 -9.33
N VAL A 503 -26.57 -19.71 -8.16
CA VAL A 503 -27.30 -19.38 -6.93
C VAL A 503 -27.59 -17.88 -6.87
N THR A 504 -28.81 -17.52 -6.46
CA THR A 504 -29.23 -16.12 -6.25
C THR A 504 -28.93 -15.64 -4.82
N ASP A 505 -28.77 -14.32 -4.63
CA ASP A 505 -28.52 -13.71 -3.31
C ASP A 505 -29.58 -14.08 -2.26
N ARG A 506 -30.84 -14.23 -2.71
CA ARG A 506 -31.94 -14.69 -1.87
C ARG A 506 -31.70 -16.11 -1.37
N GLN A 507 -31.26 -17.01 -2.24
CA GLN A 507 -30.94 -18.39 -1.87
C GLN A 507 -29.73 -18.47 -0.94
N ILE A 508 -28.70 -17.64 -1.13
CA ILE A 508 -27.56 -17.54 -0.21
C ILE A 508 -28.04 -17.14 1.20
N THR A 509 -28.89 -16.13 1.30
CA THR A 509 -29.44 -15.66 2.57
C THR A 509 -30.28 -16.73 3.26
N LEU A 510 -31.11 -17.45 2.50
CA LEU A 510 -31.89 -18.59 3.00
C LEU A 510 -31.02 -19.77 3.40
N THR A 511 -29.90 -20.02 2.72
CA THR A 511 -28.97 -21.08 3.11
C THR A 511 -28.32 -20.78 4.45
N LYS A 512 -27.92 -19.54 4.71
CA LYS A 512 -27.37 -19.14 6.02
C LYS A 512 -28.38 -19.36 7.15
N SER A 513 -29.62 -18.94 6.95
CA SER A 513 -30.67 -19.14 7.95
C SER A 513 -31.02 -20.62 8.11
N ALA A 514 -30.94 -21.42 7.05
CA ALA A 514 -31.13 -22.87 7.10
C ALA A 514 -30.04 -23.58 7.91
N VAL A 515 -28.76 -23.24 7.70
CA VAL A 515 -27.64 -23.81 8.48
C VAL A 515 -27.76 -23.40 9.95
N PHE A 516 -28.07 -22.13 10.21
CA PHE A 516 -28.30 -21.64 11.58
C PHE A 516 -29.48 -22.37 12.25
N SER A 517 -30.61 -22.52 11.56
CA SER A 517 -31.81 -23.20 12.09
C SER A 517 -31.60 -24.70 12.28
N ALA A 518 -30.70 -25.31 11.52
CA ALA A 518 -30.28 -26.70 11.69
C ALA A 518 -29.26 -26.88 12.83
N GLY A 519 -28.88 -25.81 13.54
CA GLY A 519 -27.91 -25.85 14.64
C GLY A 519 -26.46 -26.02 14.19
N GLY A 520 -26.15 -25.76 12.91
CA GLY A 520 -24.79 -25.77 12.37
C GLY A 520 -24.08 -24.43 12.48
N ASP A 521 -22.75 -24.44 12.32
CA ASP A 521 -21.94 -23.23 12.22
C ASP A 521 -22.24 -22.47 10.91
N PRO A 522 -22.68 -21.20 10.96
CA PRO A 522 -22.90 -20.38 9.77
C PRO A 522 -21.65 -20.22 8.88
N ARG A 523 -20.44 -20.42 9.43
CA ARG A 523 -19.17 -20.38 8.69
C ARG A 523 -19.00 -21.52 7.70
N VAL A 524 -19.84 -22.55 7.76
CA VAL A 524 -19.86 -23.63 6.77
C VAL A 524 -20.27 -23.12 5.38
N VAL A 525 -20.98 -21.98 5.33
CA VAL A 525 -21.51 -21.39 4.11
C VAL A 525 -20.55 -20.32 3.58
N ASN A 526 -19.77 -20.67 2.55
CA ASN A 526 -18.90 -19.76 1.83
C ASN A 526 -19.58 -19.32 0.52
N TYR A 527 -19.50 -18.04 0.19
CA TYR A 527 -20.15 -17.48 -1.00
C TYR A 527 -19.42 -16.22 -1.43
N HIS A 528 -19.68 -15.76 -2.66
CA HIS A 528 -19.10 -14.52 -3.17
C HIS A 528 -19.64 -13.32 -2.40
N VAL A 529 -18.75 -12.52 -1.84
CA VAL A 529 -19.03 -11.20 -1.30
C VAL A 529 -18.08 -10.27 -2.01
N ASP A 530 -18.55 -9.18 -2.62
CA ASP A 530 -17.60 -8.23 -3.21
C ASP A 530 -16.63 -7.75 -2.11
N PRO A 531 -15.32 -7.87 -2.33
CA PRO A 531 -14.35 -7.52 -1.31
C PRO A 531 -14.55 -6.05 -0.95
N GLU A 532 -14.93 -5.80 0.30
CA GLU A 532 -14.93 -4.44 0.79
C GLU A 532 -13.51 -3.90 0.64
N PRO A 533 -13.32 -2.68 0.11
CA PRO A 533 -12.00 -2.11 0.01
C PRO A 533 -11.40 -2.11 1.42
N PRO A 534 -10.23 -2.77 1.60
CA PRO A 534 -9.66 -2.97 2.91
C PRO A 534 -9.47 -1.61 3.55
N PRO A 535 -9.87 -1.44 4.83
CA PRO A 535 -9.80 -0.15 5.48
C PRO A 535 -8.34 0.30 5.47
N ILE A 536 -8.08 1.43 4.82
CA ILE A 536 -6.75 2.01 4.75
C ILE A 536 -6.32 2.28 6.19
N PRO A 537 -5.23 1.65 6.67
CA PRO A 537 -4.79 1.83 8.04
C PRO A 537 -4.56 3.33 8.32
N TRP A 538 -4.96 3.83 9.49
CA TRP A 538 -4.84 5.27 9.85
C TRP A 538 -3.40 5.77 9.77
N GLU A 539 -2.44 4.87 9.88
CA GLU A 539 -1.01 5.11 9.70
C GLU A 539 -0.67 5.64 8.31
N TRP A 540 -1.41 5.21 7.29
CA TRP A 540 -1.22 5.61 5.91
C TRP A 540 -1.74 7.03 5.70
N TRP A 541 -2.88 7.35 6.31
CA TRP A 541 -3.42 8.70 6.34
C TRP A 541 -2.45 9.67 6.99
N LEU A 542 -1.78 9.28 8.07
CA LEU A 542 -0.75 10.10 8.70
C LEU A 542 0.49 10.27 7.83
N ALA A 543 0.97 9.22 7.17
CA ALA A 543 2.12 9.30 6.29
C ALA A 543 1.85 10.25 5.10
N VAL A 544 0.74 10.05 4.39
CA VAL A 544 0.35 10.92 3.27
C VAL A 544 0.06 12.34 3.75
N GLY A 545 -0.60 12.49 4.90
CA GLY A 545 -0.85 13.80 5.52
C GLY A 545 0.43 14.56 5.86
N ALA A 546 1.42 13.89 6.48
CA ALA A 546 2.71 14.49 6.82
C ALA A 546 3.49 14.91 5.57
N LEU A 547 3.52 14.06 4.53
CA LEU A 547 4.16 14.38 3.26
C LEU A 547 3.48 15.53 2.54
N SER A 548 2.16 15.61 2.65
CA SER A 548 1.37 16.72 2.11
C SER A 548 1.71 18.03 2.80
N VAL A 549 1.82 18.06 4.13
CA VAL A 549 2.22 19.25 4.89
C VAL A 549 3.63 19.70 4.49
N ILE A 550 4.57 18.76 4.36
CA ILE A 550 5.94 19.06 3.90
C ILE A 550 5.91 19.68 2.50
N ALA A 551 5.11 19.11 1.58
CA ALA A 551 4.95 19.62 0.23
C ALA A 551 4.36 21.04 0.22
N LEU A 552 3.36 21.32 1.07
CA LEU A 552 2.76 22.65 1.22
C LEU A 552 3.75 23.67 1.76
N LEU A 553 4.51 23.33 2.80
CA LEU A 553 5.51 24.20 3.41
C LEU A 553 6.65 24.53 2.44
N ALA A 554 7.19 23.52 1.74
CA ALA A 554 8.24 23.71 0.76
C ALA A 554 7.75 24.56 -0.43
N THR A 555 6.49 24.38 -0.83
CA THR A 555 5.86 25.21 -1.86
C THR A 555 5.73 26.65 -1.38
N PHE A 556 5.24 26.88 -0.16
CA PHE A 556 5.10 28.20 0.46
C PHE A 556 6.44 28.94 0.52
N VAL A 557 7.50 28.31 1.01
CA VAL A 557 8.84 28.91 1.09
C VAL A 557 9.35 29.28 -0.29
N SER A 558 9.15 28.39 -1.27
CA SER A 558 9.59 28.62 -2.64
C SER A 558 8.81 29.74 -3.34
N THR A 559 7.50 29.85 -3.12
CA THR A 559 6.69 30.94 -3.67
C THR A 559 6.86 32.26 -2.93
N ARG A 560 7.14 32.24 -1.63
CA ARG A 560 7.54 33.44 -0.89
C ARG A 560 8.81 34.05 -1.48
N ALA A 561 9.80 33.22 -1.83
CA ALA A 561 11.01 33.68 -2.52
C ALA A 561 10.70 34.28 -3.90
N LEU A 562 9.73 33.73 -4.65
CA LEU A 562 9.26 34.31 -5.91
C LEU A 562 8.57 35.67 -5.71
N GLY A 563 7.74 35.80 -4.67
CA GLY A 563 7.07 37.06 -4.32
C GLY A 563 8.05 38.18 -3.94
N ALA A 564 9.12 37.85 -3.20
CA ALA A 564 10.16 38.80 -2.84
C ALA A 564 10.89 39.38 -4.08
N ASP A 565 11.21 38.53 -5.06
CA ASP A 565 11.86 38.96 -6.30
C ASP A 565 10.92 39.77 -7.21
N LEU A 566 9.63 39.41 -7.25
CA LEU A 566 8.61 40.18 -7.99
C LEU A 566 8.45 41.60 -7.41
N ARG A 567 8.65 41.78 -6.10
CA ARG A 567 8.65 43.11 -5.47
C ARG A 567 9.86 43.96 -5.89
N GLN A 568 11.02 43.37 -6.17
CA GLN A 568 12.15 44.13 -6.74
C GLN A 568 11.81 44.70 -8.12
N HIS A 569 10.93 44.03 -8.86
CA HIS A 569 10.43 44.47 -10.16
C HIS A 569 9.17 45.33 -10.06
N SER A 570 8.50 45.40 -8.89
CA SER A 570 7.27 46.19 -8.72
C SER A 570 7.53 47.69 -8.79
N ALA A 571 8.70 48.16 -8.33
CA ALA A 571 9.14 49.54 -8.52
C ALA A 571 9.29 49.87 -10.02
N GLN A 572 9.76 48.91 -10.83
CA GLN A 572 9.84 49.06 -12.29
C GLN A 572 8.46 49.03 -12.94
N PHE A 573 7.52 48.21 -12.44
CA PHE A 573 6.15 48.20 -12.95
C PHE A 573 5.38 49.49 -12.65
N LEU A 574 5.57 50.06 -11.44
CA LEU A 574 5.00 51.36 -11.08
C LEU A 574 5.62 52.50 -11.90
N ALA A 575 6.93 52.46 -12.14
CA ALA A 575 7.62 53.44 -13.00
C ALA A 575 7.14 53.42 -14.46
N ILE A 576 6.56 52.31 -14.93
CA ILE A 576 6.00 52.14 -16.29
C ILE A 576 4.47 52.39 -16.30
N GLY A 577 3.87 52.76 -15.16
CA GLY A 577 2.44 53.09 -15.06
C GLY A 577 1.49 51.89 -15.01
N LEU A 578 2.00 50.69 -14.68
CA LEU A 578 1.16 49.50 -14.57
C LEU A 578 0.47 49.43 -13.20
N PRO A 579 -0.83 49.07 -13.15
CA PRO A 579 -1.54 48.98 -11.89
C PRO A 579 -0.99 47.84 -11.01
N PRO A 580 -1.02 47.99 -9.67
CA PRO A 580 -0.52 46.97 -8.73
C PRO A 580 -1.27 45.62 -8.83
N ALA A 581 -2.48 45.62 -9.40
CA ALA A 581 -3.25 44.41 -9.71
C ALA A 581 -2.56 43.50 -10.75
N THR A 582 -1.67 44.04 -11.59
CA THR A 582 -0.93 43.28 -12.61
C THR A 582 0.00 42.24 -11.98
N GLY A 583 0.64 42.55 -10.84
CA GLY A 583 1.47 41.58 -10.11
C GLY A 583 0.69 40.36 -9.62
N ARG A 584 -0.58 40.57 -9.21
CA ARG A 584 -1.49 39.48 -8.79
C ARG A 584 -1.87 38.59 -9.98
N TRP A 585 -2.10 39.18 -11.15
CA TRP A 585 -2.37 38.44 -12.39
C TRP A 585 -1.18 37.61 -12.86
N VAL A 586 0.05 38.14 -12.74
CA VAL A 586 1.28 37.40 -13.05
C VAL A 586 1.40 36.18 -12.12
N LEU A 587 1.22 36.37 -10.82
CA LEU A 587 1.24 35.28 -9.83
C LEU A 587 0.16 34.24 -10.11
N ALA A 588 -1.09 34.67 -10.34
CA ALA A 588 -2.20 33.77 -10.65
C ALA A 588 -1.93 32.94 -11.92
N SER A 589 -1.32 33.53 -12.96
CA SER A 589 -0.96 32.80 -14.17
C SER A 589 0.16 31.77 -13.95
N GLN A 590 1.17 32.10 -13.14
CA GLN A 590 2.27 31.18 -12.80
C GLN A 590 1.76 30.00 -11.98
N LEU A 591 0.82 30.25 -11.06
CA LEU A 591 0.13 29.22 -10.29
C LEU A 591 -0.81 28.38 -11.14
N GLY A 592 -1.51 28.98 -12.10
CA GLY A 592 -2.33 28.27 -13.08
C GLY A 592 -1.51 27.27 -13.90
N VAL A 593 -0.34 27.68 -14.40
CA VAL A 593 0.59 26.79 -15.12
C VAL A 593 1.07 25.64 -14.23
N LEU A 594 1.39 25.93 -12.97
CA LEU A 594 1.85 24.91 -12.02
C LEU A 594 0.74 23.88 -11.72
N THR A 595 -0.49 24.36 -11.49
CA THR A 595 -1.66 23.50 -11.26
C THR A 595 -1.95 22.63 -12.48
N PHE A 596 -1.98 23.24 -13.67
CA PHE A 596 -2.30 22.58 -14.93
C PHE A 596 -1.28 21.50 -15.32
N THR A 597 -0.03 21.61 -14.85
CA THR A 597 1.03 20.63 -15.17
C THR A 597 1.22 19.60 -14.08
N VAL A 598 1.25 20.00 -12.81
CA VAL A 598 1.60 19.11 -11.69
C VAL A 598 0.43 18.21 -11.31
N VAL A 599 -0.80 18.71 -11.30
CA VAL A 599 -1.99 17.92 -10.91
C VAL A 599 -2.20 16.71 -11.81
N PRO A 600 -2.37 16.87 -13.15
CA PRO A 600 -2.61 15.72 -14.01
C PRO A 600 -1.41 14.78 -14.06
N LEU A 601 -0.18 15.29 -14.00
CA LEU A 601 1.00 14.42 -13.99
C LEU A 601 1.08 13.59 -12.70
N THR A 602 0.77 14.19 -11.54
CA THR A 602 0.78 13.47 -10.25
C THR A 602 -0.31 12.41 -10.20
N ILE A 603 -1.52 12.70 -10.70
CA ILE A 603 -2.60 11.72 -10.81
C ILE A 603 -2.23 10.61 -11.79
N ALA A 604 -1.68 10.96 -12.96
CA ALA A 604 -1.24 9.98 -13.94
C ALA A 604 -0.16 9.06 -13.37
N VAL A 605 0.87 9.58 -12.71
CA VAL A 605 1.92 8.75 -12.08
C VAL A 605 1.37 7.94 -10.89
N GLY A 606 0.38 8.45 -10.17
CA GLY A 606 -0.26 7.73 -9.07
C GLY A 606 -1.05 6.52 -9.54
N ILE A 607 -1.77 6.61 -10.66
CA ILE A 607 -2.71 5.57 -11.11
C ILE A 607 -2.12 4.69 -12.22
N LEU A 608 -1.43 5.29 -13.19
CA LEU A 608 -1.00 4.63 -14.42
C LEU A 608 -0.10 3.40 -14.21
N PRO A 609 0.90 3.40 -13.30
CA PRO A 609 1.73 2.21 -13.08
C PRO A 609 0.90 1.01 -12.64
N THR A 610 0.02 1.21 -11.65
CA THR A 610 -0.84 0.12 -11.14
C THR A 610 -1.90 -0.28 -12.15
N ALA A 611 -2.48 0.67 -12.90
CA ALA A 611 -3.43 0.38 -13.96
C ALA A 611 -2.80 -0.45 -15.10
N LEU A 612 -1.55 -0.15 -15.48
CA LEU A 612 -0.81 -0.94 -16.48
C LEU A 612 -0.51 -2.35 -15.98
N VAL A 613 -0.12 -2.50 -14.71
CA VAL A 613 0.10 -3.83 -14.11
C VAL A 613 -1.21 -4.62 -14.04
N ALA A 614 -2.32 -3.99 -13.63
CA ALA A 614 -3.65 -4.61 -13.59
C ALA A 614 -4.13 -5.04 -14.98
N ALA A 615 -3.80 -4.27 -16.03
CA ALA A 615 -4.15 -4.62 -17.40
C ALA A 615 -3.41 -5.88 -17.92
N VAL A 616 -2.22 -6.19 -17.39
CA VAL A 616 -1.42 -7.35 -17.79
C VAL A 616 -1.64 -8.55 -16.87
N ASN A 617 -1.75 -8.32 -15.56
CA ASN A 617 -2.02 -9.36 -14.58
C ASN A 617 -3.53 -9.46 -14.31
N LYS A 618 -4.19 -10.45 -14.93
CA LYS A 618 -5.62 -10.74 -14.73
C LYS A 618 -6.00 -11.03 -13.27
N GLY A 619 -5.04 -11.34 -12.40
CA GLY A 619 -5.25 -11.49 -10.97
C GLY A 619 -5.28 -10.18 -10.18
N LEU A 620 -4.83 -9.06 -10.74
CA LEU A 620 -4.78 -7.78 -10.01
C LEU A 620 -5.97 -6.89 -10.40
N GLU A 621 -6.93 -6.73 -9.50
CA GLU A 621 -8.00 -5.74 -9.60
C GLU A 621 -7.49 -4.36 -9.18
N LEU A 622 -7.65 -3.37 -10.08
CA LEU A 622 -7.28 -1.99 -9.80
C LEU A 622 -8.29 -1.37 -8.81
N SER A 623 -7.80 -0.99 -7.63
CA SER A 623 -8.57 -0.25 -6.63
C SER A 623 -7.92 1.09 -6.32
N VAL A 624 -8.63 2.16 -6.68
CA VAL A 624 -8.18 3.54 -6.44
C VAL A 624 -8.82 4.07 -5.15
N PRO A 625 -8.02 4.34 -4.10
CA PRO A 625 -8.53 4.89 -2.85
C PRO A 625 -8.90 6.36 -3.04
N THR A 626 -10.17 6.61 -3.33
CA THR A 626 -10.73 7.93 -3.66
C THR A 626 -10.43 8.98 -2.59
N GLY A 627 -10.47 8.59 -1.30
CA GLY A 627 -10.13 9.48 -0.18
C GLY A 627 -8.70 10.01 -0.21
N VAL A 628 -7.71 9.15 -0.52
CA VAL A 628 -6.29 9.56 -0.59
C VAL A 628 -6.04 10.39 -1.84
N MET A 629 -6.67 10.05 -2.97
CA MET A 629 -6.59 10.86 -4.19
C MET A 629 -7.25 12.23 -4.01
N ALA A 630 -8.39 12.29 -3.31
CA ALA A 630 -9.05 13.55 -2.97
C ALA A 630 -8.19 14.40 -2.02
N LEU A 631 -7.53 13.78 -1.03
CA LEU A 631 -6.56 14.47 -0.19
C LEU A 631 -5.39 15.03 -1.02
N ALA A 632 -4.78 14.22 -1.88
CA ALA A 632 -3.67 14.66 -2.73
C ALA A 632 -4.10 15.80 -3.68
N ALA A 633 -5.27 15.69 -4.30
CA ALA A 633 -5.84 16.76 -5.13
C ALA A 633 -6.13 18.01 -4.30
N GLY A 634 -6.71 17.86 -3.11
CA GLY A 634 -6.97 18.95 -2.17
C GLY A 634 -5.69 19.64 -1.70
N VAL A 635 -4.59 18.90 -1.50
CA VAL A 635 -3.26 19.42 -1.17
C VAL A 635 -2.68 20.19 -2.35
N LEU A 636 -2.85 19.70 -3.58
CA LEU A 636 -2.40 20.43 -4.76
C LEU A 636 -3.17 21.76 -4.93
N VAL A 637 -4.48 21.76 -4.71
CA VAL A 637 -5.30 22.98 -4.71
C VAL A 637 -4.93 23.91 -3.54
N GLY A 638 -4.72 23.35 -2.35
CA GLY A 638 -4.27 24.08 -1.17
C GLY A 638 -2.89 24.70 -1.37
N ALA A 639 -1.97 24.02 -2.06
CA ALA A 639 -0.65 24.52 -2.41
C ALA A 639 -0.74 25.75 -3.30
N VAL A 640 -1.72 25.79 -4.20
CA VAL A 640 -2.01 26.97 -5.04
C VAL A 640 -2.50 28.14 -4.21
N ALA A 641 -3.42 27.91 -3.27
CA ALA A 641 -3.92 28.95 -2.36
C ALA A 641 -2.82 29.51 -1.44
N ILE A 642 -2.05 28.62 -0.81
CA ILE A 642 -0.93 28.95 0.07
C ILE A 642 0.18 29.68 -0.71
N SER A 643 0.41 29.30 -1.96
CA SER A 643 1.36 29.99 -2.82
C SER A 643 0.97 31.44 -3.10
N GLY A 644 -0.32 31.71 -3.31
CA GLY A 644 -0.85 33.07 -3.42
C GLY A 644 -0.62 33.88 -2.14
N ALA A 645 -0.89 33.28 -0.98
CA ALA A 645 -0.65 33.91 0.32
C ALA A 645 0.86 34.17 0.57
N GLY A 646 1.72 33.19 0.30
CA GLY A 646 3.18 33.31 0.48
C GLY A 646 3.79 34.40 -0.40
N ALA A 647 3.32 34.51 -1.64
CA ALA A 647 3.71 35.61 -2.52
C ALA A 647 3.26 36.98 -1.97
N MET A 648 2.04 37.10 -1.45
CA MET A 648 1.53 38.34 -0.84
C MET A 648 2.27 38.74 0.45
N VAL A 649 2.62 37.78 1.31
CA VAL A 649 3.41 38.04 2.52
C VAL A 649 4.83 38.48 2.15
N GLY A 650 5.45 37.85 1.14
CA GLY A 650 6.74 38.29 0.60
C GLY A 650 6.71 39.73 0.09
N VAL A 651 5.57 40.14 -0.49
CA VAL A 651 5.35 41.52 -0.97
C VAL A 651 5.14 42.51 0.18
N THR A 652 4.59 42.14 1.34
CA THR A 652 4.25 43.09 2.43
C THR A 652 5.32 43.20 3.52
N ALA A 653 6.10 42.15 3.79
CA ALA A 653 6.99 42.09 4.97
C ALA A 653 8.11 43.17 5.04
N LYS A 654 8.48 43.81 3.92
CA LYS A 654 9.47 44.90 3.89
C LYS A 654 8.88 46.32 3.92
N GLU A 655 7.56 46.49 3.75
CA GLU A 655 6.90 47.80 3.91
C GLU A 655 7.01 48.27 5.36
N ARG A 656 6.71 47.39 6.32
CA ARG A 656 6.84 47.66 7.76
C ARG A 656 8.27 47.94 8.25
N THR A 657 9.30 47.46 7.56
CA THR A 657 10.70 47.76 7.93
C THR A 657 11.20 49.08 7.35
N VAL A 658 10.60 49.55 6.24
CA VAL A 658 10.94 50.86 5.66
C VAL A 658 10.20 51.96 6.40
N ASP A 659 8.94 51.74 6.78
CA ASP A 659 8.17 52.66 7.63
C ASP A 659 8.66 52.72 9.09
N ALA A 660 9.55 51.81 9.49
CA ALA A 660 10.21 51.82 10.80
C ALA A 660 11.65 52.41 10.75
N LEU A 661 12.16 52.70 9.56
CA LEU A 661 13.46 53.32 9.32
C LEU A 661 13.35 54.75 8.75
N VAL A 662 12.14 55.20 8.44
CA VAL A 662 11.73 56.59 8.20
C VAL A 662 10.99 57.06 9.43
#